data_AF-A0A803NEI4-F1
#
_entry.id   AF-A0A803NEI4-F1
#
_cell.length_a   1.000
_cell.length_b   1.000
_cell.length_c   1.000
_cell.angle_alpha   90.00
_cell.angle_beta   90.00
_cell.angle_gamma   90.00
#
_symmetry.space_group_name_H-M   'P 1'
#
loop_
_entity.id
_entity.type
_entity.pdbx_description
1 polymer ?
#
loop_
_entity_poly.entity_id
_entity_poly.type
_entity_poly.pdbx_seq_one_letter_code
_entity_poly.pdbx_strand_id
1 'polypeptide(L)'
;MYGNIDLFTNLSDISSPVGLPNGKSTTATKEGRVILSDNLTLDNVLYVPALKCNLLAVSQLLEKQSYSVMFTDKLCIIQDRSLRNLIGAGEQCDGVYIFRPVQAFVGTIFFKSPVWDDGDAFLGTNSGVQREGVAVKTVNPATWPREQLPSRDQAAEQPASSSSHAADAVAGAAGQPAPAGQALSQQQQGTGQLAAFPAPAGGAYGQPPPSSVHSLPDAIITVILSLLPIDTAAATSVLSHRWRRLWTAVTSLEFHADGSTFTTTADHILAQLTAPTLRVFHLSLTSPSELPESDSLESSFREVCRRNVESVFIDVRCSFYEEFFYVPVCLFNSVVILDLELVGKLKFDFADDEIGGVVLPNLRKLSLNYLLDVPFWLGNLIRCCQKLEDLDLVFKLDVVESEIADSVNICALNLKLLKIDLEFVGQTQHINISIDAPQLEYLNLRDCTSFYDFVRSPTRLVRTCIDLIKEERYLEDEDDMDWLPSGDYLRHMSKFIGGMCSVSSLDLKLDSDTNIFTHLSSVGNGFLPVFRNLTNFEMTLDGIGLNGWKDLILSLQCFPNLKHLEVNMEGDPPMDLNHWSEPGSVPDCLVSKMKTIQIRGLIGIDDDLKLLAYILSNAVVLNELCLDVCMRDDSNDLLWKERKFCMSLFKLPRKSSTCEIVFSGRSATTSSSAFEDEYLTCQMYLAD
;
A
#
# COMPACT_ATOMS: atom_id res chain seq x y z
N MET A 1 47.67 -18.77 -9.76
CA MET A 1 48.67 -19.76 -10.24
C MET A 1 47.96 -20.78 -11.11
N TYR A 2 48.53 -21.16 -12.25
CA TYR A 2 47.90 -22.08 -13.21
C TYR A 2 48.82 -23.24 -13.59
N GLY A 3 48.22 -24.41 -13.81
CA GLY A 3 48.92 -25.65 -14.22
C GLY A 3 48.94 -25.91 -15.73
N ASN A 4 48.08 -25.26 -16.52
CA ASN A 4 48.13 -25.30 -17.99
C ASN A 4 48.71 -24.00 -18.56
N ILE A 5 49.64 -24.11 -19.51
CA ILE A 5 50.27 -22.99 -20.23
C ILE A 5 49.39 -22.41 -21.34
N ASP A 6 48.48 -23.21 -21.92
CA ASP A 6 47.66 -22.81 -23.09
C ASP A 6 46.66 -21.68 -22.80
N LEU A 7 46.44 -21.37 -21.52
CA LEU A 7 45.49 -20.36 -21.04
C LEU A 7 46.15 -19.00 -20.75
N PHE A 8 47.42 -18.84 -21.10
CA PHE A 8 48.19 -17.63 -20.89
C PHE A 8 48.36 -16.79 -22.17
N THR A 9 48.35 -15.47 -21.97
CA THR A 9 48.73 -14.45 -22.94
C THR A 9 49.87 -13.60 -22.36
N ASN A 10 50.69 -12.98 -23.21
CA ASN A 10 51.84 -12.15 -22.81
C ASN A 10 52.77 -12.83 -21.78
N LEU A 11 53.29 -14.01 -22.12
CA LEU A 11 54.20 -14.78 -21.27
C LEU A 11 55.61 -14.17 -21.20
N SER A 12 56.17 -14.11 -20.00
CA SER A 12 57.60 -13.88 -19.72
C SER A 12 58.19 -15.09 -18.96
N ASP A 13 59.47 -15.40 -19.20
CA ASP A 13 60.19 -16.43 -18.45
C ASP A 13 60.66 -15.87 -17.10
N ILE A 14 60.43 -16.64 -16.02
CA ILE A 14 60.81 -16.27 -14.65
C ILE A 14 61.36 -17.49 -13.89
N SER A 15 61.95 -17.24 -12.72
CA SER A 15 62.30 -18.30 -11.76
C SER A 15 61.96 -17.79 -10.35
N SER A 16 60.75 -18.13 -9.87
CA SER A 16 60.25 -17.67 -8.58
C SER A 16 59.84 -18.86 -7.70
N PRO A 17 60.32 -18.97 -6.45
CA PRO A 17 59.92 -20.04 -5.53
C PRO A 17 58.48 -19.83 -5.04
N VAL A 18 57.67 -20.87 -5.17
CA VAL A 18 56.25 -20.90 -4.79
C VAL A 18 56.04 -21.95 -3.70
N GLY A 19 55.48 -21.54 -2.57
CA GLY A 19 54.97 -22.46 -1.55
C GLY A 19 53.62 -23.05 -1.98
N LEU A 20 53.46 -24.37 -1.82
CA LEU A 20 52.20 -25.07 -2.03
C LEU A 20 51.49 -25.30 -0.68
N PRO A 21 50.14 -25.42 -0.66
CA PRO A 21 49.38 -25.69 0.58
C PRO A 21 49.77 -26.98 1.32
N ASN A 22 50.48 -27.91 0.66
CA ASN A 22 50.99 -29.15 1.26
C ASN A 22 52.39 -29.01 1.91
N GLY A 23 52.84 -27.78 2.19
CA GLY A 23 54.11 -27.47 2.83
C GLY A 23 55.36 -27.65 1.96
N LYS A 24 55.22 -28.06 0.69
CA LYS A 24 56.34 -28.20 -0.25
C LYS A 24 56.50 -26.94 -1.10
N SER A 25 57.75 -26.62 -1.46
CA SER A 25 58.03 -25.59 -2.46
C SER A 25 58.19 -26.17 -3.86
N THR A 26 57.92 -25.35 -4.86
CA THR A 26 58.14 -25.60 -6.28
C THR A 26 58.53 -24.28 -6.96
N THR A 27 58.86 -24.29 -8.25
CA THR A 27 59.31 -23.07 -8.97
C THR A 27 58.34 -22.71 -10.06
N ALA A 28 57.84 -21.47 -10.04
CA ALA A 28 57.15 -20.87 -11.19
C ALA A 28 58.17 -20.57 -12.28
N THR A 29 57.90 -21.06 -13.50
CA THR A 29 58.82 -20.98 -14.64
C THR A 29 58.45 -19.90 -15.66
N LYS A 30 57.20 -19.44 -15.65
CA LYS A 30 56.71 -18.33 -16.47
C LYS A 30 55.68 -17.51 -15.72
N GLU A 31 55.52 -16.26 -16.13
CA GLU A 31 54.50 -15.32 -15.66
C GLU A 31 53.72 -14.78 -16.86
N GLY A 32 52.44 -14.44 -16.70
CA GLY A 32 51.65 -13.85 -17.78
C GLY A 32 50.22 -13.50 -17.38
N ARG A 33 49.39 -13.17 -18.36
CA ARG A 33 47.97 -12.82 -18.21
C ARG A 33 47.06 -14.00 -18.52
N VAL A 34 46.09 -14.28 -17.65
CA VAL A 34 45.05 -15.31 -17.85
C VAL A 34 43.67 -14.67 -17.84
N ILE A 35 42.79 -15.09 -18.75
CA ILE A 35 41.39 -14.67 -18.82
C ILE A 35 40.53 -15.77 -18.22
N LEU A 36 39.70 -15.47 -17.22
CA LEU A 36 38.80 -16.43 -16.55
C LEU A 36 37.34 -16.30 -17.01
N SER A 37 36.92 -15.09 -17.34
CA SER A 37 35.63 -14.77 -17.98
C SER A 37 35.77 -13.44 -18.72
N ASP A 38 34.74 -13.08 -19.48
CA ASP A 38 34.68 -11.81 -20.23
C ASP A 38 34.86 -10.58 -19.30
N ASN A 39 34.52 -10.73 -18.01
CA ASN A 39 34.59 -9.70 -16.97
C ASN A 39 35.74 -9.91 -15.96
N LEU A 40 36.58 -10.96 -16.11
CA LEU A 40 37.64 -11.30 -15.15
C LEU A 40 38.96 -11.66 -15.83
N THR A 41 39.85 -10.67 -15.94
CA THR A 41 41.24 -10.83 -16.42
C THR A 41 42.23 -10.70 -15.28
N LEU A 42 43.15 -11.66 -15.16
CA LEU A 42 44.19 -11.71 -14.13
C LEU A 42 45.58 -11.44 -14.73
N ASP A 43 46.25 -10.42 -14.20
CA ASP A 43 47.64 -10.07 -14.50
C ASP A 43 48.62 -10.63 -13.46
N ASN A 44 49.87 -10.89 -13.87
CA ASN A 44 50.96 -11.46 -13.07
C ASN A 44 50.66 -12.89 -12.55
N VAL A 45 49.95 -13.71 -13.34
CA VAL A 45 49.67 -15.09 -12.97
C VAL A 45 50.94 -15.93 -13.16
N LEU A 46 51.29 -16.70 -12.14
CA LEU A 46 52.42 -17.64 -12.18
C LEU A 46 52.01 -18.97 -12.81
N TYR A 47 52.77 -19.43 -13.81
CA TYR A 47 52.69 -20.78 -14.38
C TYR A 47 53.61 -21.74 -13.61
N VAL A 48 53.03 -22.84 -13.12
CA VAL A 48 53.71 -23.81 -12.27
C VAL A 48 53.43 -25.23 -12.82
N PRO A 49 54.37 -25.87 -13.55
CA PRO A 49 54.16 -27.17 -14.17
C PRO A 49 53.78 -28.31 -13.22
N ALA A 50 54.06 -28.16 -11.91
CA ALA A 50 53.75 -29.16 -10.89
C ALA A 50 52.30 -29.06 -10.34
N LEU A 51 51.54 -28.02 -10.69
CA LEU A 51 50.16 -27.84 -10.22
C LEU A 51 49.17 -28.70 -11.02
N LYS A 52 48.52 -29.66 -10.34
CA LYS A 52 47.37 -30.41 -10.89
C LYS A 52 46.05 -29.65 -10.86
N CYS A 53 46.00 -28.49 -10.18
CA CYS A 53 44.83 -27.63 -10.08
C CYS A 53 45.27 -26.16 -10.07
N ASN A 54 44.38 -25.29 -10.54
CA ASN A 54 44.63 -23.86 -10.60
C ASN A 54 44.15 -23.20 -9.30
N LEU A 55 44.91 -22.23 -8.79
CA LEU A 55 44.66 -21.58 -7.51
C LEU A 55 44.57 -20.06 -7.68
N LEU A 56 43.48 -19.47 -7.21
CA LEU A 56 43.23 -18.03 -7.16
C LEU A 56 43.45 -17.51 -5.74
N ALA A 57 44.31 -16.50 -5.60
CA ALA A 57 44.60 -15.85 -4.33
C ALA A 57 43.59 -14.70 -4.10
N VAL A 58 42.66 -14.90 -3.18
CA VAL A 58 41.54 -13.97 -2.93
C VAL A 58 42.04 -12.59 -2.45
N SER A 59 43.13 -12.54 -1.67
CA SER A 59 43.75 -11.26 -1.26
C SER A 59 44.20 -10.43 -2.45
N GLN A 60 44.97 -11.00 -3.39
CA GLN A 60 45.46 -10.26 -4.56
C GLN A 60 44.36 -9.90 -5.57
N LEU A 61 43.23 -10.62 -5.57
CA LEU A 61 42.04 -10.23 -6.32
C LEU A 61 41.42 -8.95 -5.72
N LEU A 62 41.25 -8.91 -4.39
CA LEU A 62 40.70 -7.78 -3.64
C LEU A 62 41.64 -6.55 -3.60
N GLU A 63 42.96 -6.75 -3.72
CA GLU A 63 43.96 -5.68 -3.74
C GLU A 63 44.04 -4.94 -5.08
N LYS A 64 43.83 -5.64 -6.21
CA LYS A 64 44.06 -5.09 -7.57
C LYS A 64 42.81 -4.52 -8.25
N GLN A 65 41.62 -5.02 -7.92
CA GLN A 65 40.35 -4.64 -8.55
C GLN A 65 39.28 -4.40 -7.49
N SER A 66 38.33 -3.51 -7.76
CA SER A 66 37.31 -3.06 -6.80
C SER A 66 36.19 -4.09 -6.61
N TYR A 67 36.55 -5.26 -6.11
CA TYR A 67 35.64 -6.38 -5.91
C TYR A 67 35.34 -6.64 -4.44
N SER A 68 34.22 -7.29 -4.18
CA SER A 68 33.86 -7.90 -2.90
C SER A 68 33.69 -9.40 -3.10
N VAL A 69 34.24 -10.19 -2.16
CA VAL A 69 34.05 -11.64 -2.14
C VAL A 69 33.35 -12.03 -0.85
N MET A 70 32.15 -12.61 -0.99
CA MET A 70 31.36 -13.17 0.12
C MET A 70 31.57 -14.68 0.17
N PHE A 71 31.68 -15.24 1.38
CA PHE A 71 31.72 -16.68 1.62
C PHE A 71 30.61 -17.08 2.59
N THR A 72 29.89 -18.15 2.26
CA THR A 72 28.98 -18.88 3.15
C THR A 72 29.50 -20.31 3.37
N ASP A 73 28.79 -21.13 4.14
CA ASP A 73 29.10 -22.55 4.32
C ASP A 73 29.17 -23.36 3.00
N LYS A 74 28.37 -22.93 2.01
CA LYS A 74 28.15 -23.63 0.73
C LYS A 74 28.64 -22.86 -0.50
N LEU A 75 28.80 -21.53 -0.43
CA LEU A 75 29.02 -20.67 -1.61
C LEU A 75 30.15 -19.65 -1.42
N CYS A 76 30.75 -19.28 -2.55
CA CYS A 76 31.61 -18.11 -2.73
C CYS A 76 30.98 -17.23 -3.82
N ILE A 77 30.89 -15.92 -3.60
CA ILE A 77 30.29 -14.97 -4.55
C ILE A 77 31.30 -13.84 -4.78
N ILE A 78 31.70 -13.63 -6.04
CA ILE A 78 32.63 -12.58 -6.46
C ILE A 78 31.86 -11.50 -7.23
N GLN A 79 31.83 -10.29 -6.69
CA GLN A 79 30.96 -9.19 -7.14
C GLN A 79 31.77 -7.90 -7.35
N ASP A 80 31.37 -7.08 -8.33
CA ASP A 80 31.91 -5.72 -8.48
C ASP A 80 31.36 -4.79 -7.39
N ARG A 81 32.24 -4.14 -6.63
CA ARG A 81 31.87 -3.25 -5.51
C ARG A 81 31.32 -1.89 -5.97
N SER A 82 31.57 -1.51 -7.23
CA SER A 82 31.12 -0.23 -7.81
C SER A 82 29.82 -0.37 -8.62
N LEU A 83 29.59 -1.52 -9.24
CA LEU A 83 28.42 -1.79 -10.09
C LEU A 83 27.45 -2.85 -9.53
N ARG A 84 27.75 -3.47 -8.38
CA ARG A 84 27.04 -4.65 -7.79
C ARG A 84 26.91 -5.87 -8.74
N ASN A 85 27.58 -5.89 -9.90
CA ASN A 85 27.51 -6.97 -10.88
C ASN A 85 28.17 -8.27 -10.38
N LEU A 86 27.54 -9.42 -10.62
CA LEU A 86 28.12 -10.74 -10.36
C LEU A 86 29.19 -11.08 -11.41
N ILE A 87 30.42 -11.33 -10.97
CA ILE A 87 31.58 -11.65 -11.84
C ILE A 87 31.78 -13.17 -11.92
N GLY A 88 31.45 -13.88 -10.84
CA GLY A 88 31.35 -15.34 -10.81
C GLY A 88 30.98 -15.86 -9.44
N ALA A 89 30.56 -17.12 -9.39
CA ALA A 89 30.20 -17.82 -8.17
C ALA A 89 31.07 -19.06 -8.00
N GLY A 90 31.16 -19.60 -6.78
CA GLY A 90 31.87 -20.83 -6.49
C GLY A 90 31.11 -21.70 -5.50
N GLU A 91 31.19 -23.00 -5.69
CA GLU A 91 30.50 -24.01 -4.88
C GLU A 91 31.51 -24.66 -3.92
N GLN A 92 31.15 -24.82 -2.65
CA GLN A 92 32.00 -25.46 -1.65
C GLN A 92 32.03 -26.98 -1.91
N CYS A 93 33.24 -27.53 -2.12
CA CYS A 93 33.47 -28.96 -2.29
C CYS A 93 34.72 -29.37 -1.53
N ASP A 94 34.61 -30.33 -0.60
CA ASP A 94 35.71 -30.84 0.22
C ASP A 94 36.55 -29.73 0.89
N GLY A 95 35.88 -28.66 1.38
CA GLY A 95 36.52 -27.53 2.05
C GLY A 95 37.15 -26.47 1.12
N VAL A 96 36.98 -26.60 -0.20
CA VAL A 96 37.53 -25.66 -1.20
C VAL A 96 36.43 -25.17 -2.15
N TYR A 97 36.39 -23.87 -2.42
CA TYR A 97 35.40 -23.30 -3.35
C TYR A 97 35.84 -23.50 -4.80
N ILE A 98 34.98 -24.13 -5.61
CA ILE A 98 35.17 -24.36 -7.04
C ILE A 98 34.53 -23.23 -7.83
N PHE A 99 35.35 -22.36 -8.44
CA PHE A 99 34.85 -21.21 -9.21
C PHE A 99 34.21 -21.64 -10.55
N ARG A 100 33.05 -21.06 -10.84
CA ARG A 100 32.33 -21.11 -12.11
C ARG A 100 32.15 -19.67 -12.63
N PRO A 101 32.67 -19.34 -13.83
CA PRO A 101 32.47 -18.01 -14.41
C PRO A 101 31.00 -17.81 -14.79
N VAL A 102 30.46 -16.62 -14.54
CA VAL A 102 29.14 -16.21 -15.03
C VAL A 102 29.33 -15.45 -16.34
N GLN A 103 28.80 -15.97 -17.44
CA GLN A 103 28.73 -15.22 -18.70
C GLN A 103 27.62 -14.17 -18.59
N ALA A 104 27.89 -12.96 -19.05
CA ALA A 104 26.98 -11.83 -18.88
C ALA A 104 25.73 -11.97 -19.77
N PHE A 105 24.60 -12.33 -19.16
CA PHE A 105 23.29 -12.33 -19.80
C PHE A 105 22.22 -11.82 -18.83
N VAL A 106 21.23 -11.12 -19.37
CA VAL A 106 19.96 -10.88 -18.65
C VAL A 106 19.11 -12.14 -18.82
N GLY A 107 19.13 -13.04 -17.83
CA GLY A 107 18.19 -14.16 -17.76
C GLY A 107 18.69 -15.44 -17.06
N THR A 108 17.72 -16.14 -16.47
CA THR A 108 17.65 -17.60 -16.26
C THR A 108 18.78 -18.29 -15.49
N ILE A 109 18.51 -18.63 -14.22
CA ILE A 109 19.33 -19.57 -13.45
C ILE A 109 18.67 -20.96 -13.45
N PHE A 110 19.30 -21.94 -14.09
CA PHE A 110 18.83 -23.33 -14.08
C PHE A 110 19.32 -24.07 -12.83
N PHE A 111 18.39 -24.53 -11.97
CA PHE A 111 18.72 -25.36 -10.82
C PHE A 111 18.18 -26.79 -10.96
N LYS A 112 19.07 -27.79 -10.90
CA LYS A 112 18.69 -29.22 -10.84
C LYS A 112 18.24 -29.61 -9.42
N SER A 113 17.51 -30.73 -9.31
CA SER A 113 17.19 -31.39 -8.03
C SER A 113 18.30 -32.38 -7.61
N PRO A 114 18.78 -32.36 -6.36
CA PRO A 114 19.50 -33.46 -5.74
C PRO A 114 18.53 -34.37 -4.96
N VAL A 115 18.41 -35.64 -5.36
CA VAL A 115 17.70 -36.67 -4.59
C VAL A 115 18.61 -37.19 -3.48
N TRP A 116 18.09 -37.27 -2.25
CA TRP A 116 18.72 -37.95 -1.12
C TRP A 116 17.65 -38.69 -0.30
N ASP A 117 17.98 -39.92 0.11
CA ASP A 117 17.15 -40.75 0.99
C ASP A 117 17.19 -40.26 2.45
N ASP A 118 16.18 -40.64 3.25
CA ASP A 118 16.14 -40.39 4.69
C ASP A 118 17.29 -41.09 5.44
N GLY A 119 17.94 -40.40 6.38
CA GLY A 119 18.97 -41.02 7.22
C GLY A 119 19.66 -40.11 8.24
N ASP A 120 19.31 -40.32 9.52
CA ASP A 120 20.03 -39.97 10.76
C ASP A 120 20.44 -38.51 11.06
N ALA A 121 20.15 -38.11 12.31
CA ALA A 121 20.72 -36.93 12.96
C ALA A 121 21.92 -37.31 13.84
N PHE A 122 22.76 -36.33 14.25
CA PHE A 122 23.05 -36.03 15.67
C PHE A 122 24.07 -34.87 15.85
N LEU A 123 23.85 -34.09 16.92
CA LEU A 123 24.74 -33.18 17.68
C LEU A 123 26.19 -32.86 17.19
N GLY A 124 26.47 -31.57 16.94
CA GLY A 124 26.98 -30.70 18.03
C GLY A 124 28.44 -30.20 18.06
N THR A 125 28.58 -28.94 18.50
CA THR A 125 29.75 -28.25 19.11
C THR A 125 30.76 -27.50 18.20
N ASN A 126 31.30 -26.41 18.76
CA ASN A 126 32.19 -25.43 18.13
C ASN A 126 33.69 -25.75 18.32
N SER A 127 34.55 -25.29 17.40
CA SER A 127 35.54 -24.21 17.65
C SER A 127 36.73 -24.22 16.65
N GLY A 128 37.43 -23.08 16.53
CA GLY A 128 38.81 -23.02 16.00
C GLY A 128 38.99 -22.36 14.63
N VAL A 129 39.00 -21.01 14.58
CA VAL A 129 39.43 -20.27 13.38
C VAL A 129 40.91 -19.87 13.51
N GLN A 130 41.80 -20.66 12.90
CA GLN A 130 43.10 -20.12 12.45
C GLN A 130 42.91 -19.41 11.10
N ARG A 131 43.71 -18.38 10.81
CA ARG A 131 43.68 -17.66 9.53
C ARG A 131 44.44 -18.44 8.45
N GLU A 132 43.85 -19.54 7.97
CA GLU A 132 44.23 -20.09 6.68
C GLU A 132 43.73 -19.18 5.55
N GLY A 133 44.54 -18.99 4.50
CA GLY A 133 44.17 -18.15 3.37
C GLY A 133 43.17 -18.87 2.46
N VAL A 134 41.93 -18.37 2.37
CA VAL A 134 40.88 -18.98 1.55
C VAL A 134 41.33 -19.08 0.10
N ALA A 135 41.56 -20.30 -0.37
CA ALA A 135 41.96 -20.60 -1.73
C ALA A 135 40.73 -20.96 -2.58
N VAL A 136 40.57 -20.29 -3.71
CA VAL A 136 39.53 -20.63 -4.70
C VAL A 136 40.19 -21.44 -5.82
N LYS A 137 39.61 -22.61 -6.12
CA LYS A 137 40.10 -23.57 -7.12
C LYS A 137 39.34 -23.35 -8.42
N THR A 138 40.03 -23.08 -9.53
CA THR A 138 39.38 -23.13 -10.85
C THR A 138 39.61 -24.51 -11.46
N VAL A 139 38.54 -25.13 -11.96
CA VAL A 139 38.57 -26.48 -12.52
C VAL A 139 38.78 -26.40 -14.03
N ASN A 140 39.81 -27.08 -14.54
CA ASN A 140 39.93 -27.33 -15.98
C ASN A 140 38.78 -28.25 -16.42
N PRO A 141 38.15 -28.02 -17.59
CA PRO A 141 36.96 -28.75 -18.03
C PRO A 141 37.20 -30.21 -18.49
N ALA A 142 38.16 -30.92 -17.88
CA ALA A 142 38.50 -32.30 -18.22
C ALA A 142 38.95 -33.15 -17.00
N THR A 143 38.20 -34.23 -16.75
CA THR A 143 38.53 -35.44 -15.96
C THR A 143 38.53 -35.37 -14.41
N TRP A 144 38.08 -36.48 -13.82
CA TRP A 144 37.99 -36.84 -12.39
C TRP A 144 38.33 -38.35 -12.30
N PRO A 145 39.13 -38.84 -11.33
CA PRO A 145 38.51 -39.57 -10.22
C PRO A 145 39.16 -39.43 -8.82
N ARG A 146 38.33 -39.78 -7.82
CA ARG A 146 38.48 -39.96 -6.35
C ARG A 146 39.85 -40.45 -5.82
N GLU A 147 40.21 -40.05 -4.58
CA GLU A 147 40.31 -40.95 -3.38
C GLU A 147 40.73 -40.26 -2.04
N GLN A 148 39.96 -40.55 -0.97
CA GLN A 148 40.25 -40.73 0.49
C GLN A 148 41.01 -39.70 1.39
N LEU A 149 40.57 -39.68 2.67
CA LEU A 149 40.99 -38.96 3.92
C LEU A 149 42.27 -39.59 4.58
N PRO A 150 42.84 -39.17 5.76
CA PRO A 150 42.29 -38.31 6.86
C PRO A 150 43.26 -37.38 7.70
N SER A 151 42.69 -36.59 8.64
CA SER A 151 43.22 -36.11 9.98
C SER A 151 44.55 -35.29 10.08
N ARG A 152 44.82 -34.35 11.02
CA ARG A 152 44.53 -34.30 12.47
C ARG A 152 45.05 -32.99 13.19
N ASP A 153 44.39 -32.58 14.30
CA ASP A 153 44.89 -31.94 15.56
C ASP A 153 45.68 -30.59 15.68
N GLN A 154 45.09 -29.69 16.50
CA GLN A 154 45.62 -29.01 17.73
C GLN A 154 46.11 -27.53 17.81
N ALA A 155 45.37 -26.79 18.67
CA ALA A 155 45.82 -25.98 19.84
C ALA A 155 46.27 -24.49 19.75
N ALA A 156 45.75 -23.71 20.73
CA ALA A 156 46.34 -22.56 21.47
C ALA A 156 46.67 -21.23 20.72
N GLU A 157 46.67 -20.03 21.31
CA GLU A 157 46.24 -19.55 22.66
C GLU A 157 45.88 -18.03 22.62
N GLN A 158 45.27 -17.51 23.70
CA GLN A 158 45.07 -16.06 24.02
C GLN A 158 46.09 -15.62 25.13
N PRO A 159 46.14 -14.39 25.73
CA PRO A 159 45.19 -13.25 25.75
C PRO A 159 45.80 -11.81 25.76
N ALA A 160 44.96 -10.81 26.12
CA ALA A 160 45.28 -9.53 26.83
C ALA A 160 45.96 -8.37 26.06
N SER A 161 45.77 -7.07 26.38
CA SER A 161 44.77 -6.33 27.23
C SER A 161 44.84 -4.79 27.00
N SER A 162 43.95 -4.01 27.65
CA SER A 162 44.09 -2.57 28.07
C SER A 162 44.36 -1.48 27.00
N SER A 163 43.48 -0.47 26.76
CA SER A 163 43.21 0.78 27.54
C SER A 163 44.36 1.83 27.50
N SER A 164 44.21 3.16 27.58
CA SER A 164 43.10 4.10 27.91
C SER A 164 43.42 5.58 27.55
N HIS A 165 42.41 6.47 27.38
CA HIS A 165 42.48 7.97 27.43
C HIS A 165 43.43 8.69 26.41
N ALA A 166 43.54 10.02 26.26
CA ALA A 166 42.62 11.19 26.11
C ALA A 166 43.48 12.41 25.60
N ALA A 167 43.09 13.68 25.35
CA ALA A 167 41.87 14.50 25.50
C ALA A 167 41.91 15.77 24.58
N ASP A 168 40.84 16.59 24.60
CA ASP A 168 40.71 18.06 24.39
C ASP A 168 41.31 18.85 23.18
N ALA A 169 40.45 19.69 22.55
CA ALA A 169 40.76 21.04 22.04
C ALA A 169 39.46 21.87 21.86
N VAL A 170 39.51 23.21 21.93
CA VAL A 170 38.33 24.12 22.03
C VAL A 170 38.47 25.42 21.20
N ALA A 171 37.33 26.06 20.90
CA ALA A 171 37.08 27.41 20.33
C ALA A 171 37.01 27.53 18.79
N GLY A 172 36.20 28.44 18.20
CA GLY A 172 35.14 29.31 18.77
C GLY A 172 35.21 30.78 18.35
N ALA A 173 34.18 31.31 17.66
CA ALA A 173 33.98 32.75 17.38
C ALA A 173 32.54 33.08 16.92
N ALA A 174 32.09 34.32 17.12
CA ALA A 174 30.84 34.89 16.59
C ALA A 174 31.06 36.39 16.25
N GLY A 175 30.22 37.00 15.39
CA GLY A 175 30.39 38.42 15.03
C GLY A 175 29.27 39.09 14.21
N GLN A 176 28.90 40.31 14.64
CA GLN A 176 27.99 41.31 14.06
C GLN A 176 28.18 42.63 14.87
N PRO A 177 27.59 43.83 14.56
CA PRO A 177 26.79 44.27 13.39
C PRO A 177 27.14 45.73 12.88
N ALA A 178 26.29 46.26 11.96
CA ALA A 178 25.94 47.70 11.78
C ALA A 178 26.99 48.67 11.13
N PRO A 179 26.64 49.95 10.76
CA PRO A 179 25.35 50.67 10.87
C PRO A 179 24.86 51.48 9.63
N ALA A 180 23.73 52.18 9.85
CA ALA A 180 22.86 53.03 9.01
C ALA A 180 23.43 54.12 8.05
N GLY A 181 22.54 54.62 7.16
CA GLY A 181 22.66 55.88 6.41
C GLY A 181 21.27 56.48 6.06
N GLN A 182 21.16 57.80 5.90
CA GLN A 182 19.89 58.56 5.74
C GLN A 182 19.77 59.27 4.37
N ALA A 183 18.53 59.55 3.90
CA ALA A 183 18.14 60.81 3.22
C ALA A 183 16.61 60.88 2.94
N LEU A 184 16.06 62.08 2.75
CA LEU A 184 14.69 62.35 2.28
C LEU A 184 14.69 63.04 0.90
N SER A 185 13.60 62.96 0.11
CA SER A 185 12.67 64.09 -0.14
C SER A 185 11.89 64.09 -1.49
N GLN A 186 10.55 64.16 -1.38
CA GLN A 186 9.57 65.04 -2.08
C GLN A 186 9.40 65.11 -3.64
N GLN A 187 8.23 65.66 -4.02
CA GLN A 187 7.71 66.04 -5.37
C GLN A 187 7.32 64.86 -6.31
N GLN A 188 6.09 64.61 -6.75
CA GLN A 188 4.74 65.24 -6.75
C GLN A 188 4.34 66.11 -7.98
N GLN A 189 3.22 65.70 -8.62
CA GLN A 189 2.29 66.41 -9.56
C GLN A 189 2.59 66.49 -11.09
N GLY A 190 1.52 66.52 -11.91
CA GLY A 190 1.52 66.88 -13.36
C GLY A 190 1.12 65.79 -14.38
N THR A 191 -0.05 65.15 -14.38
CA THR A 191 -1.38 65.57 -14.94
C THR A 191 -1.48 65.90 -16.46
N GLY A 192 -2.22 65.05 -17.22
CA GLY A 192 -2.84 65.37 -18.52
C GLY A 192 -2.01 65.10 -19.80
N GLN A 193 -2.60 64.88 -20.99
CA GLN A 193 -4.00 64.56 -21.34
C GLN A 193 -4.07 63.85 -22.73
N LEU A 194 -5.27 63.39 -23.13
CA LEU A 194 -5.57 62.41 -24.20
C LEU A 194 -5.35 62.84 -25.68
N ALA A 195 -5.11 61.79 -26.50
CA ALA A 195 -5.54 61.58 -27.89
C ALA A 195 -4.88 62.34 -29.08
N ALA A 196 -4.26 61.58 -29.99
CA ALA A 196 -4.82 61.26 -31.33
C ALA A 196 -3.93 60.26 -32.11
N PHE A 197 -4.54 59.39 -32.94
CA PHE A 197 -3.84 58.64 -34.01
C PHE A 197 -3.91 59.45 -35.32
N PRO A 198 -2.90 59.33 -36.20
CA PRO A 198 -3.13 58.55 -37.42
C PRO A 198 -1.98 57.56 -37.74
N ALA A 199 -2.21 56.71 -38.75
CA ALA A 199 -1.31 55.67 -39.23
C ALA A 199 -1.19 55.75 -40.78
N PRO A 200 -0.46 54.86 -41.49
CA PRO A 200 0.71 54.05 -41.12
C PRO A 200 1.90 54.22 -42.11
N ALA A 201 3.14 53.90 -41.70
CA ALA A 201 4.24 53.66 -42.66
C ALA A 201 5.35 52.74 -42.11
N GLY A 202 5.69 51.71 -42.90
CA GLY A 202 6.92 50.90 -42.93
C GLY A 202 7.83 50.75 -41.68
N GLY A 203 7.97 49.50 -41.19
CA GLY A 203 9.03 49.14 -40.24
C GLY A 203 8.88 47.71 -39.70
N ALA A 204 9.46 46.71 -40.37
CA ALA A 204 9.37 45.32 -39.93
C ALA A 204 10.45 44.98 -38.90
N TYR A 205 10.08 45.00 -37.62
CA TYR A 205 10.74 44.23 -36.57
C TYR A 205 9.68 43.45 -35.80
N GLY A 206 9.95 42.16 -35.54
CA GLY A 206 8.95 41.27 -34.95
C GLY A 206 8.59 41.69 -33.53
N GLN A 207 7.29 41.81 -33.25
CA GLN A 207 6.83 41.70 -31.87
C GLN A 207 7.18 40.28 -31.37
N PRO A 208 7.66 40.11 -30.13
CA PRO A 208 7.57 38.81 -29.49
C PRO A 208 6.09 38.42 -29.38
N PRO A 209 5.75 37.12 -29.29
CA PRO A 209 4.40 36.73 -28.89
C PRO A 209 4.06 37.38 -27.54
N PRO A 210 2.77 37.65 -27.23
CA PRO A 210 2.36 38.24 -25.96
C PRO A 210 2.53 37.24 -24.80
N SER A 211 3.77 36.97 -24.42
CA SER A 211 4.19 36.10 -23.33
C SER A 211 4.04 36.80 -21.97
N SER A 212 2.83 37.30 -21.68
CA SER A 212 2.55 38.02 -20.45
C SER A 212 1.11 37.81 -20.00
N VAL A 213 0.93 37.32 -18.77
CA VAL A 213 -0.38 37.17 -18.12
C VAL A 213 -1.12 38.51 -18.03
N HIS A 214 -0.40 39.64 -18.08
CA HIS A 214 -0.98 40.99 -18.09
C HIS A 214 -1.80 41.34 -19.34
N SER A 215 -1.70 40.59 -20.45
CA SER A 215 -2.53 40.81 -21.66
C SER A 215 -3.85 40.04 -21.68
N LEU A 216 -4.10 39.17 -20.70
CA LEU A 216 -5.39 38.46 -20.60
C LEU A 216 -6.54 39.43 -20.25
N PRO A 217 -7.79 39.18 -20.69
CA PRO A 217 -8.98 39.90 -20.23
C PRO A 217 -9.26 39.69 -18.73
N ASP A 218 -9.90 40.66 -18.08
CA ASP A 218 -10.19 40.59 -16.62
C ASP A 218 -10.98 39.33 -16.24
N ALA A 219 -11.96 38.93 -17.07
CA ALA A 219 -12.74 37.71 -16.83
C ALA A 219 -11.88 36.42 -16.80
N ILE A 220 -10.84 36.32 -17.64
CA ILE A 220 -9.94 35.16 -17.61
C ILE A 220 -9.04 35.21 -16.37
N ILE A 221 -8.59 36.41 -15.99
CA ILE A 221 -7.80 36.60 -14.76
C ILE A 221 -8.64 36.23 -13.52
N THR A 222 -9.89 36.69 -13.41
CA THR A 222 -10.79 36.32 -12.31
C THR A 222 -11.10 34.82 -12.26
N VAL A 223 -11.20 34.14 -13.42
CA VAL A 223 -11.30 32.66 -13.44
C VAL A 223 -10.02 32.02 -12.90
N ILE A 224 -8.83 32.48 -13.31
CA ILE A 224 -7.55 31.97 -12.77
C ILE A 224 -7.42 32.23 -11.27
N LEU A 225 -7.81 33.43 -10.79
CA LEU A 225 -7.81 33.77 -9.37
C LEU A 225 -8.85 32.98 -8.57
N SER A 226 -9.90 32.46 -9.20
CA SER A 226 -10.89 31.58 -8.56
C SER A 226 -10.44 30.10 -8.49
N LEU A 227 -9.23 29.81 -8.95
CA LEU A 227 -8.55 28.50 -8.79
C LEU A 227 -7.39 28.59 -7.80
N LEU A 228 -7.32 29.67 -7.00
CA LEU A 228 -6.28 29.91 -5.99
C LEU A 228 -6.93 30.17 -4.62
N PRO A 229 -6.26 29.79 -3.52
CA PRO A 229 -6.63 30.23 -2.17
C PRO A 229 -6.79 31.75 -2.06
N ILE A 230 -7.70 32.24 -1.22
CA ILE A 230 -8.12 33.65 -1.24
C ILE A 230 -7.01 34.62 -0.81
N ASP A 231 -6.10 34.18 0.08
CA ASP A 231 -4.91 34.92 0.49
C ASP A 231 -3.93 35.10 -0.67
N THR A 232 -3.72 34.03 -1.45
CA THR A 232 -2.85 33.99 -2.63
C THR A 232 -3.45 34.83 -3.76
N ALA A 233 -4.77 34.71 -3.98
CA ALA A 233 -5.51 35.55 -4.91
C ALA A 233 -5.42 37.03 -4.54
N ALA A 234 -5.59 37.38 -3.26
CA ALA A 234 -5.43 38.73 -2.75
C ALA A 234 -3.96 39.22 -2.84
N ALA A 235 -2.96 38.37 -2.61
CA ALA A 235 -1.55 38.70 -2.76
C ALA A 235 -1.19 39.11 -4.21
N THR A 236 -1.89 38.58 -5.21
CA THR A 236 -1.71 39.03 -6.62
C THR A 236 -2.06 40.51 -6.85
N SER A 237 -2.75 41.17 -5.91
CA SER A 237 -3.01 42.62 -5.93
C SER A 237 -1.74 43.48 -6.01
N VAL A 238 -0.60 42.95 -5.57
CA VAL A 238 0.72 43.60 -5.63
C VAL A 238 1.28 43.63 -7.06
N LEU A 239 0.89 42.68 -7.92
CA LEU A 239 1.46 42.53 -9.28
C LEU A 239 1.12 43.70 -10.21
N SER A 240 -0.05 44.35 -10.04
CA SER A 240 -0.37 45.62 -10.71
C SER A 240 -1.62 46.30 -10.14
N HIS A 241 -1.75 47.61 -10.38
CA HIS A 241 -2.96 48.37 -10.07
C HIS A 241 -4.25 47.78 -10.68
N ARG A 242 -4.15 47.11 -11.84
CA ARG A 242 -5.28 46.42 -12.50
C ARG A 242 -5.75 45.22 -11.67
N TRP A 243 -4.82 44.45 -11.12
CA TRP A 243 -5.11 43.21 -10.39
C TRP A 243 -5.62 43.46 -8.96
N ARG A 244 -5.40 44.67 -8.41
CA ARG A 244 -5.78 45.08 -7.05
C ARG A 244 -7.25 44.85 -6.66
N ARG A 245 -8.16 44.71 -7.64
CA ARG A 245 -9.59 44.42 -7.43
C ARG A 245 -10.11 43.19 -8.19
N LEU A 246 -9.27 42.41 -8.87
CA LEU A 246 -9.75 41.24 -9.62
C LEU A 246 -10.06 40.05 -8.71
N TRP A 247 -9.41 39.99 -7.53
CA TRP A 247 -9.71 39.01 -6.49
C TRP A 247 -11.08 39.23 -5.82
N THR A 248 -11.63 40.45 -5.78
CA THR A 248 -12.96 40.69 -5.19
C THR A 248 -14.11 40.18 -6.06
N ALA A 249 -13.83 39.72 -7.28
CA ALA A 249 -14.80 39.10 -8.19
C ALA A 249 -14.71 37.56 -8.22
N VAL A 250 -13.87 36.96 -7.36
CA VAL A 250 -13.70 35.51 -7.23
C VAL A 250 -14.97 34.83 -6.72
N THR A 251 -15.25 33.62 -7.24
CA THR A 251 -16.45 32.82 -6.87
C THR A 251 -16.12 31.54 -6.11
N SER A 252 -14.88 31.37 -5.63
CA SER A 252 -14.45 30.27 -4.78
C SER A 252 -13.72 30.86 -3.58
N LEU A 253 -14.16 30.57 -2.37
CA LEU A 253 -13.49 31.01 -1.14
C LEU A 253 -12.90 29.80 -0.44
N GLU A 254 -11.66 29.95 0.02
CA GLU A 254 -10.92 28.93 0.74
C GLU A 254 -10.18 29.60 1.89
N PHE A 255 -10.62 29.30 3.11
CA PHE A 255 -10.09 29.84 4.35
C PHE A 255 -9.30 28.76 5.08
N HIS A 256 -8.01 28.99 5.26
CA HIS A 256 -7.17 28.23 6.20
C HIS A 256 -6.90 29.16 7.39
N ALA A 257 -7.36 28.80 8.59
CA ALA A 257 -7.28 29.65 9.77
C ALA A 257 -7.04 28.88 11.08
N ASP A 258 -6.45 29.56 12.05
CA ASP A 258 -6.66 29.28 13.47
C ASP A 258 -8.03 29.84 13.90
N GLY A 259 -8.72 29.12 14.79
CA GLY A 259 -10.15 29.36 15.08
C GLY A 259 -10.47 30.79 15.52
N SER A 260 -9.56 31.40 16.27
CA SER A 260 -9.70 32.75 16.82
C SER A 260 -9.62 33.88 15.77
N THR A 261 -9.04 33.65 14.58
CA THR A 261 -8.93 34.67 13.53
C THR A 261 -9.99 34.56 12.42
N PHE A 262 -10.67 33.42 12.33
CA PHE A 262 -11.60 33.13 11.23
C PHE A 262 -12.70 34.18 11.05
N THR A 263 -13.54 34.44 12.06
CA THR A 263 -14.76 35.26 11.90
C THR A 263 -14.45 36.69 11.47
N THR A 264 -13.49 37.35 12.14
CA THR A 264 -13.04 38.71 11.80
C THR A 264 -12.44 38.77 10.38
N THR A 265 -11.71 37.74 9.97
CA THR A 265 -11.07 37.68 8.64
C THR A 265 -12.09 37.39 7.54
N ALA A 266 -13.04 36.48 7.81
CA ALA A 266 -14.15 36.13 6.93
C ALA A 266 -15.05 37.33 6.70
N ASP A 267 -15.52 38.01 7.75
CA ASP A 267 -16.36 39.20 7.64
C ASP A 267 -15.67 40.32 6.84
N HIS A 268 -14.38 40.57 7.09
CA HIS A 268 -13.60 41.55 6.32
C HIS A 268 -13.41 41.18 4.85
N ILE A 269 -13.32 39.89 4.50
CA ILE A 269 -13.23 39.43 3.11
C ILE A 269 -14.61 39.47 2.44
N LEU A 270 -15.65 38.91 3.06
CA LEU A 270 -17.04 38.90 2.59
C LEU A 270 -17.54 40.33 2.31
N ALA A 271 -17.24 41.29 3.19
CA ALA A 271 -17.57 42.70 3.00
C ALA A 271 -16.87 43.36 1.79
N GLN A 272 -15.75 42.80 1.32
CA GLN A 272 -15.02 43.29 0.14
C GLN A 272 -15.41 42.58 -1.17
N LEU A 273 -16.06 41.42 -1.10
CA LEU A 273 -16.45 40.66 -2.29
C LEU A 273 -17.57 41.36 -3.08
N THR A 274 -17.22 41.72 -4.31
CA THR A 274 -18.10 42.29 -5.35
C THR A 274 -18.84 41.22 -6.17
N ALA A 275 -18.51 39.94 -6.02
CA ALA A 275 -19.23 38.84 -6.64
C ALA A 275 -20.64 38.68 -6.03
N PRO A 276 -21.72 38.61 -6.84
CA PRO A 276 -23.10 38.46 -6.35
C PRO A 276 -23.47 37.01 -6.01
N THR A 277 -22.65 36.06 -6.46
CA THR A 277 -22.83 34.61 -6.27
C THR A 277 -21.48 33.98 -5.91
N LEU A 278 -21.44 33.29 -4.79
CA LEU A 278 -20.36 32.36 -4.44
C LEU A 278 -20.73 30.98 -5.01
N ARG A 279 -19.75 30.19 -5.46
CA ARG A 279 -19.98 28.79 -5.83
C ARG A 279 -19.52 27.86 -4.73
N VAL A 280 -18.24 27.94 -4.39
CA VAL A 280 -17.60 27.07 -3.39
C VAL A 280 -17.20 27.90 -2.18
N PHE A 281 -17.49 27.38 -1.00
CA PHE A 281 -16.94 27.83 0.27
C PHE A 281 -16.22 26.68 0.96
N HIS A 282 -14.91 26.79 1.14
CA HIS A 282 -14.07 25.88 1.91
C HIS A 282 -13.59 26.60 3.18
N LEU A 283 -13.86 26.01 4.35
CA LEU A 283 -13.22 26.36 5.62
C LEU A 283 -12.41 25.18 6.15
N SER A 284 -11.11 25.39 6.33
CA SER A 284 -10.20 24.48 7.02
C SER A 284 -9.70 25.14 8.31
N LEU A 285 -10.05 24.55 9.46
CA LEU A 285 -9.59 24.94 10.78
C LEU A 285 -8.60 23.88 11.29
N THR A 286 -7.32 24.26 11.42
CA THR A 286 -6.25 23.34 11.85
C THR A 286 -5.73 23.74 13.22
N SER A 287 -5.88 22.87 14.23
CA SER A 287 -5.47 23.11 15.62
C SER A 287 -5.88 24.50 16.17
N PRO A 288 -7.18 24.86 16.11
CA PRO A 288 -7.67 26.12 16.67
C PRO A 288 -7.32 26.19 18.16
N SER A 289 -6.69 27.28 18.61
CA SER A 289 -6.34 27.47 20.02
C SER A 289 -7.56 27.70 20.93
N GLU A 290 -8.61 28.26 20.33
CA GLU A 290 -9.95 28.49 20.87
C GLU A 290 -10.89 28.38 19.66
N LEU A 291 -12.04 27.70 19.78
CA LEU A 291 -13.09 27.77 18.75
C LEU A 291 -13.88 29.09 18.84
N PRO A 292 -14.28 29.70 17.70
CA PRO A 292 -15.03 30.95 17.71
C PRO A 292 -16.49 30.74 18.16
N GLU A 293 -17.04 31.75 18.85
CA GLU A 293 -18.39 31.72 19.42
C GLU A 293 -19.49 31.42 18.39
N SER A 294 -20.47 30.59 18.77
CA SER A 294 -21.56 30.12 17.90
C SER A 294 -22.35 31.26 17.23
N ASP A 295 -22.73 32.29 17.99
CA ASP A 295 -23.41 33.48 17.47
C ASP A 295 -22.58 34.23 16.40
N SER A 296 -21.25 34.25 16.56
CA SER A 296 -20.33 34.88 15.62
C SER A 296 -20.24 34.07 14.33
N LEU A 297 -20.02 32.75 14.45
CA LEU A 297 -20.03 31.80 13.32
C LEU A 297 -21.33 31.88 12.51
N GLU A 298 -22.48 31.76 13.17
CA GLU A 298 -23.80 31.82 12.54
C GLU A 298 -24.02 33.17 11.83
N SER A 299 -23.45 34.27 12.32
CA SER A 299 -23.52 35.57 11.65
C SER A 299 -22.70 35.62 10.35
N SER A 300 -21.46 35.11 10.34
CA SER A 300 -20.60 35.06 9.15
C SER A 300 -21.14 34.08 8.10
N PHE A 301 -21.56 32.88 8.51
CA PHE A 301 -22.13 31.87 7.61
C PHE A 301 -23.46 32.31 7.00
N ARG A 302 -24.26 33.12 7.71
CA ARG A 302 -25.47 33.73 7.14
C ARG A 302 -25.15 34.72 6.02
N GLU A 303 -24.00 35.40 6.02
CA GLU A 303 -23.52 36.22 4.91
C GLU A 303 -22.98 35.39 3.74
N VAL A 304 -22.37 34.22 4.01
CA VAL A 304 -22.03 33.23 2.96
C VAL A 304 -23.31 32.72 2.28
N CYS A 305 -24.33 32.32 3.05
CA CYS A 305 -25.60 31.83 2.52
C CYS A 305 -26.37 32.88 1.69
N ARG A 306 -26.33 34.17 2.06
CA ARG A 306 -26.90 35.28 1.25
C ARG A 306 -26.29 35.38 -0.15
N ARG A 307 -25.09 34.84 -0.36
CA ARG A 307 -24.37 34.84 -1.65
C ARG A 307 -24.64 33.59 -2.47
N ASN A 308 -25.70 32.84 -2.14
CA ASN A 308 -26.22 31.72 -2.95
C ASN A 308 -25.14 30.65 -3.23
N VAL A 309 -24.42 30.23 -2.19
CA VAL A 309 -23.36 29.22 -2.27
C VAL A 309 -23.91 27.87 -2.77
N GLU A 310 -23.22 27.27 -3.74
CA GLU A 310 -23.59 26.01 -4.41
C GLU A 310 -23.01 24.79 -3.67
N SER A 311 -21.76 24.88 -3.19
CA SER A 311 -21.06 23.80 -2.47
C SER A 311 -20.35 24.34 -1.22
N VAL A 312 -20.53 23.69 -0.08
CA VAL A 312 -19.93 24.07 1.22
C VAL A 312 -19.13 22.89 1.78
N PHE A 313 -17.85 23.13 2.09
CA PHE A 313 -16.94 22.19 2.73
C PHE A 313 -16.37 22.80 4.03
N ILE A 314 -16.47 22.07 5.14
CA ILE A 314 -15.96 22.48 6.45
C ILE A 314 -15.16 21.32 7.05
N ASP A 315 -13.87 21.52 7.30
CA ASP A 315 -12.96 20.55 7.91
C ASP A 315 -12.30 21.15 9.16
N VAL A 316 -12.61 20.57 10.32
CA VAL A 316 -12.23 21.07 11.64
C VAL A 316 -11.38 20.04 12.37
N ARG A 317 -10.07 20.22 12.29
CA ARG A 317 -9.07 19.33 12.89
C ARG A 317 -8.67 19.82 14.27
N CYS A 318 -9.56 19.64 15.23
CA CYS A 318 -9.31 19.93 16.64
C CYS A 318 -8.35 18.91 17.26
N SER A 319 -7.20 19.38 17.72
CA SER A 319 -6.20 18.60 18.47
C SER A 319 -6.46 18.54 19.99
N PHE A 320 -7.57 19.12 20.45
CA PHE A 320 -7.92 19.20 21.86
C PHE A 320 -9.01 18.18 22.24
N TYR A 321 -8.99 17.79 23.51
CA TYR A 321 -10.04 17.00 24.13
C TYR A 321 -11.20 17.95 24.51
N GLU A 322 -12.44 17.43 24.50
CA GLU A 322 -13.70 18.13 24.88
C GLU A 322 -14.25 19.28 23.99
N GLU A 323 -13.49 19.97 23.12
CA GLU A 323 -14.07 21.02 22.25
C GLU A 323 -14.76 20.49 20.96
N PHE A 324 -15.98 21.00 20.70
CA PHE A 324 -16.83 20.70 19.55
C PHE A 324 -17.08 21.94 18.67
N PHE A 325 -17.08 21.77 17.35
CA PHE A 325 -17.51 22.81 16.40
C PHE A 325 -19.03 22.84 16.26
N TYR A 326 -19.66 23.91 16.73
CA TYR A 326 -21.10 24.15 16.55
C TYR A 326 -21.39 24.49 15.08
N VAL A 327 -22.12 23.62 14.39
CA VAL A 327 -22.41 23.78 12.96
C VAL A 327 -23.51 24.83 12.75
N PRO A 328 -23.29 25.89 11.95
CA PRO A 328 -24.27 26.95 11.72
C PRO A 328 -25.60 26.46 11.15
N VAL A 329 -26.69 26.70 11.89
CA VAL A 329 -28.05 26.25 11.54
C VAL A 329 -28.54 26.90 10.23
N CYS A 330 -28.03 28.08 9.86
CA CYS A 330 -28.36 28.69 8.56
C CYS A 330 -27.98 27.85 7.34
N LEU A 331 -27.01 26.93 7.44
CA LEU A 331 -26.65 26.01 6.35
C LEU A 331 -27.83 25.09 6.01
N PHE A 332 -28.51 24.56 7.03
CA PHE A 332 -29.60 23.58 6.93
C PHE A 332 -30.93 24.15 6.40
N ASN A 333 -30.99 25.47 6.21
CA ASN A 333 -32.13 26.19 5.66
C ASN A 333 -31.86 26.78 4.26
N SER A 334 -30.73 26.41 3.64
CA SER A 334 -30.37 26.90 2.30
C SER A 334 -31.05 26.13 1.19
N VAL A 335 -31.80 26.84 0.35
CA VAL A 335 -32.40 26.28 -0.88
C VAL A 335 -31.41 26.20 -2.06
N VAL A 336 -30.18 26.67 -1.92
CA VAL A 336 -29.20 26.75 -3.02
C VAL A 336 -28.11 25.67 -2.93
N ILE A 337 -27.75 25.24 -1.72
CA ILE A 337 -26.66 24.26 -1.52
C ILE A 337 -27.03 22.94 -2.20
N LEU A 338 -26.10 22.48 -3.04
CA LEU A 338 -26.11 21.23 -3.79
C LEU A 338 -25.21 20.20 -3.10
N ASP A 339 -24.07 20.62 -2.57
CA ASP A 339 -23.09 19.75 -1.91
C ASP A 339 -22.74 20.31 -0.53
N LEU A 340 -22.88 19.48 0.52
CA LEU A 340 -22.51 19.82 1.90
C LEU A 340 -21.59 18.74 2.46
N GLU A 341 -20.33 19.08 2.67
CA GLU A 341 -19.29 18.24 3.28
C GLU A 341 -18.87 18.82 4.63
N LEU A 342 -19.09 18.07 5.70
CA LEU A 342 -18.69 18.44 7.06
C LEU A 342 -17.76 17.35 7.62
N VAL A 343 -16.64 17.75 8.21
CA VAL A 343 -15.58 16.87 8.75
C VAL A 343 -15.08 17.43 10.08
N GLY A 344 -15.04 16.58 11.12
CA GLY A 344 -14.42 16.91 12.42
C GLY A 344 -15.35 16.65 13.60
N LYS A 345 -14.98 17.10 14.81
CA LYS A 345 -15.83 17.00 16.01
C LYS A 345 -16.99 18.00 15.92
N LEU A 346 -18.08 17.63 15.26
CA LEU A 346 -19.23 18.48 15.02
C LEU A 346 -20.25 18.39 16.16
N LYS A 347 -20.94 19.50 16.45
CA LYS A 347 -22.13 19.54 17.29
C LYS A 347 -23.25 20.33 16.62
N PHE A 348 -24.47 19.84 16.74
CA PHE A 348 -25.64 20.38 16.06
C PHE A 348 -26.66 20.84 17.10
N ASP A 349 -26.76 22.15 17.29
CA ASP A 349 -27.70 22.76 18.24
C ASP A 349 -29.05 23.02 17.54
N PHE A 350 -29.76 21.93 17.21
CA PHE A 350 -31.15 22.00 16.77
C PHE A 350 -32.03 22.01 18.02
N ALA A 351 -32.78 23.08 18.26
CA ALA A 351 -33.81 23.06 19.29
C ALA A 351 -34.88 22.01 18.95
N ASP A 352 -35.49 21.37 19.96
CA ASP A 352 -36.38 20.22 19.78
C ASP A 352 -37.54 20.45 18.78
N ASP A 353 -38.06 21.68 18.71
CA ASP A 353 -39.12 22.09 17.79
C ASP A 353 -38.62 22.41 16.35
N GLU A 354 -37.32 22.63 16.13
CA GLU A 354 -36.76 23.17 14.89
C GLU A 354 -36.38 22.12 13.83
N ILE A 355 -36.38 20.82 14.17
CA ILE A 355 -36.18 19.72 13.20
C ILE A 355 -37.24 19.76 12.08
N GLY A 356 -38.43 20.31 12.37
CA GLY A 356 -39.48 20.57 11.36
C GLY A 356 -39.23 21.78 10.44
N GLY A 357 -38.20 22.59 10.72
CA GLY A 357 -37.82 23.76 9.93
C GLY A 357 -36.72 23.51 8.90
N VAL A 358 -35.91 22.45 9.08
CA VAL A 358 -34.77 22.09 8.22
C VAL A 358 -35.20 21.73 6.80
N VAL A 359 -34.72 22.48 5.80
CA VAL A 359 -35.15 22.37 4.40
C VAL A 359 -33.95 22.51 3.45
N LEU A 360 -33.45 21.36 2.96
CA LEU A 360 -32.38 21.22 1.97
C LEU A 360 -32.89 20.59 0.65
N PRO A 361 -33.77 21.27 -0.12
CA PRO A 361 -34.58 20.66 -1.19
C PRO A 361 -33.83 20.42 -2.50
N ASN A 362 -32.64 21.01 -2.64
CA ASN A 362 -31.78 20.90 -3.83
C ASN A 362 -30.47 20.13 -3.57
N LEU A 363 -30.24 19.69 -2.33
CA LEU A 363 -29.04 18.96 -1.96
C LEU A 363 -28.95 17.63 -2.73
N ARG A 364 -27.77 17.39 -3.30
CA ARG A 364 -27.38 16.23 -4.10
C ARG A 364 -26.32 15.40 -3.41
N LYS A 365 -25.39 16.03 -2.68
CA LYS A 365 -24.39 15.36 -1.84
C LYS A 365 -24.49 15.85 -0.39
N LEU A 366 -24.58 14.90 0.54
CA LEU A 366 -24.43 15.14 1.97
C LEU A 366 -23.32 14.24 2.50
N SER A 367 -22.36 14.81 3.21
CA SER A 367 -21.31 14.05 3.87
C SER A 367 -21.08 14.58 5.27
N LEU A 368 -21.20 13.69 6.26
CA LEU A 368 -21.03 13.98 7.69
C LEU A 368 -19.96 13.02 8.23
N ASN A 369 -18.76 13.53 8.51
CA ASN A 369 -17.61 12.73 8.87
C ASN A 369 -17.15 13.07 10.29
N TYR A 370 -16.83 12.03 11.07
CA TYR A 370 -16.41 12.14 12.46
C TYR A 370 -17.57 12.55 13.40
N LEU A 371 -18.78 12.03 13.15
CA LEU A 371 -19.89 12.10 14.10
C LEU A 371 -19.56 11.23 15.32
N LEU A 372 -19.66 11.79 16.54
CA LEU A 372 -19.33 11.09 17.79
C LEU A 372 -20.52 10.31 18.37
N ASP A 373 -21.73 10.68 17.97
CA ASP A 373 -23.00 10.02 18.30
C ASP A 373 -23.72 9.53 17.03
N VAL A 374 -24.84 8.83 17.18
CA VAL A 374 -25.78 8.54 16.08
C VAL A 374 -27.06 9.35 16.29
N PRO A 375 -27.12 10.58 15.75
CA PRO A 375 -28.14 11.55 16.17
C PRO A 375 -29.55 11.21 15.68
N PHE A 376 -30.51 11.32 16.60
CA PHE A 376 -31.93 11.05 16.36
C PHE A 376 -32.57 11.88 15.22
N TRP A 377 -32.02 13.07 14.92
CA TRP A 377 -32.50 13.92 13.83
C TRP A 377 -32.02 13.48 12.43
N LEU A 378 -31.03 12.58 12.32
CA LEU A 378 -30.38 12.22 11.05
C LEU A 378 -31.37 11.68 10.00
N GLY A 379 -32.28 10.78 10.41
CA GLY A 379 -33.30 10.24 9.51
C GLY A 379 -34.31 11.29 9.02
N ASN A 380 -34.57 12.33 9.82
CA ASN A 380 -35.43 13.44 9.43
C ASN A 380 -34.70 14.40 8.46
N LEU A 381 -33.42 14.71 8.72
CA LEU A 381 -32.57 15.50 7.81
C LEU A 381 -32.49 14.85 6.42
N ILE A 382 -32.17 13.56 6.35
CA ILE A 382 -32.09 12.80 5.08
C ILE A 382 -33.42 12.85 4.34
N ARG A 383 -34.55 12.70 5.04
CA ARG A 383 -35.90 12.74 4.48
C ARG A 383 -36.28 14.11 3.91
N CYS A 384 -35.69 15.21 4.39
CA CYS A 384 -35.86 16.54 3.80
C CYS A 384 -35.06 16.73 2.50
N CYS A 385 -34.00 15.95 2.29
CA CYS A 385 -33.08 16.05 1.14
C CYS A 385 -33.63 15.33 -0.11
N GLN A 386 -34.74 15.82 -0.68
CA GLN A 386 -35.49 15.11 -1.75
C GLN A 386 -34.70 14.79 -3.03
N LYS A 387 -33.56 15.44 -3.28
CA LYS A 387 -32.71 15.24 -4.47
C LYS A 387 -31.37 14.57 -4.18
N LEU A 388 -31.18 14.03 -2.97
CA LEU A 388 -29.94 13.40 -2.56
C LEU A 388 -29.57 12.23 -3.48
N GLU A 389 -28.38 12.29 -4.07
CA GLU A 389 -27.80 11.28 -4.97
C GLU A 389 -26.60 10.57 -4.30
N ASP A 390 -25.89 11.25 -3.41
CA ASP A 390 -24.67 10.82 -2.71
C ASP A 390 -24.79 11.11 -1.21
N LEU A 391 -24.61 10.09 -0.36
CA LEU A 391 -24.67 10.18 1.10
C LEU A 391 -23.49 9.43 1.72
N ASP A 392 -22.71 10.14 2.52
CA ASP A 392 -21.47 9.66 3.12
C ASP A 392 -21.47 9.92 4.63
N LEU A 393 -21.47 8.86 5.45
CA LEU A 393 -21.63 8.95 6.90
C LEU A 393 -20.49 8.19 7.59
N VAL A 394 -19.64 8.91 8.33
CA VAL A 394 -18.55 8.33 9.12
C VAL A 394 -18.74 8.68 10.60
N PHE A 395 -18.98 7.65 11.39
CA PHE A 395 -19.17 7.71 12.84
C PHE A 395 -17.91 7.20 13.57
N LYS A 396 -17.64 7.79 14.73
CA LYS A 396 -16.49 7.51 15.61
C LYS A 396 -17.02 7.41 17.04
N LEU A 397 -17.75 6.33 17.33
CA LEU A 397 -18.57 6.22 18.53
C LEU A 397 -17.72 5.88 19.75
N ASP A 398 -17.87 6.66 20.83
CA ASP A 398 -17.27 6.41 22.14
C ASP A 398 -18.37 6.22 23.19
N VAL A 399 -18.25 5.18 24.01
CA VAL A 399 -19.33 4.71 24.90
C VAL A 399 -19.44 5.49 26.21
N VAL A 400 -18.44 6.29 26.57
CA VAL A 400 -18.46 7.01 27.85
C VAL A 400 -19.57 8.08 27.92
N GLU A 401 -20.02 8.62 26.78
CA GLU A 401 -20.89 9.82 26.73
C GLU A 401 -22.10 9.75 25.76
N SER A 402 -22.28 8.68 24.99
CA SER A 402 -23.21 8.68 23.84
C SER A 402 -24.65 8.24 24.16
N GLU A 403 -25.64 9.13 24.03
CA GLU A 403 -27.07 8.78 23.94
C GLU A 403 -27.41 8.25 22.52
N ILE A 404 -27.02 6.99 22.24
CA ILE A 404 -27.19 6.37 20.92
C ILE A 404 -28.68 6.09 20.60
N ALA A 405 -29.14 6.51 19.42
CA ALA A 405 -30.49 6.20 18.95
C ALA A 405 -30.63 4.72 18.54
N ASP A 406 -31.58 3.99 19.18
CA ASP A 406 -31.84 2.57 18.91
C ASP A 406 -32.13 2.22 17.43
N SER A 407 -32.57 3.18 16.62
CA SER A 407 -32.83 2.98 15.20
C SER A 407 -32.69 4.25 14.35
N VAL A 408 -32.25 4.06 13.10
CA VAL A 408 -32.13 5.10 12.07
C VAL A 408 -32.85 4.67 10.81
N ASN A 409 -33.42 5.63 10.07
CA ASN A 409 -34.10 5.39 8.79
C ASN A 409 -33.55 6.31 7.69
N ILE A 410 -32.83 5.71 6.74
CA ILE A 410 -32.23 6.36 5.58
C ILE A 410 -33.24 6.31 4.42
N CYS A 411 -34.21 7.23 4.44
CA CYS A 411 -35.27 7.32 3.44
C CYS A 411 -34.90 8.33 2.33
N ALA A 412 -34.11 7.88 1.35
CA ALA A 412 -33.55 8.72 0.28
C ALA A 412 -33.87 8.14 -1.11
N LEU A 413 -34.99 8.56 -1.69
CA LEU A 413 -35.58 7.91 -2.87
C LEU A 413 -34.74 7.98 -4.16
N ASN A 414 -33.89 9.00 -4.29
CA ASN A 414 -33.03 9.25 -5.46
C ASN A 414 -31.57 8.86 -5.24
N LEU A 415 -31.24 8.29 -4.07
CA LEU A 415 -29.88 7.99 -3.67
C LEU A 415 -29.26 6.90 -4.57
N LYS A 416 -28.05 7.14 -5.04
CA LYS A 416 -27.26 6.26 -5.91
C LYS A 416 -26.02 5.73 -5.21
N LEU A 417 -25.39 6.55 -4.38
CA LEU A 417 -24.19 6.24 -3.60
C LEU A 417 -24.54 6.38 -2.12
N LEU A 418 -24.33 5.30 -1.35
CA LEU A 418 -24.38 5.30 0.10
C LEU A 418 -23.05 4.78 0.64
N LYS A 419 -22.42 5.53 1.54
CA LYS A 419 -21.33 5.04 2.39
C LYS A 419 -21.74 5.18 3.85
N ILE A 420 -21.45 4.14 4.62
CA ILE A 420 -21.62 4.09 6.07
C ILE A 420 -20.33 3.48 6.64
N ASP A 421 -19.68 4.17 7.57
CA ASP A 421 -18.47 3.71 8.28
C ASP A 421 -18.69 3.99 9.78
N LEU A 422 -18.80 2.93 10.58
CA LEU A 422 -18.95 2.98 12.04
C LEU A 422 -17.69 2.39 12.68
N GLU A 423 -16.80 3.27 13.15
CA GLU A 423 -15.76 2.87 14.09
C GLU A 423 -16.30 2.98 15.52
N PHE A 424 -16.04 1.96 16.33
CA PHE A 424 -16.62 1.79 17.66
C PHE A 424 -15.55 1.69 18.74
N VAL A 425 -15.77 2.32 19.89
CA VAL A 425 -14.85 2.36 21.04
C VAL A 425 -15.64 2.19 22.35
N GLY A 426 -15.82 0.93 22.79
CA GLY A 426 -16.54 0.59 24.03
C GLY A 426 -17.69 -0.39 23.82
N GLN A 427 -18.42 -0.73 24.89
CA GLN A 427 -19.47 -1.76 24.87
C GLN A 427 -20.57 -1.54 23.82
N THR A 428 -20.92 -2.59 23.07
CA THR A 428 -21.79 -2.52 21.89
C THR A 428 -23.27 -2.33 22.21
N GLN A 429 -23.85 -1.18 21.82
CA GLN A 429 -25.30 -1.05 21.62
C GLN A 429 -25.63 -1.27 20.14
N HIS A 430 -26.40 -2.32 19.83
CA HIS A 430 -26.78 -2.64 18.44
C HIS A 430 -27.78 -1.60 17.87
N ILE A 431 -27.34 -0.83 16.89
CA ILE A 431 -28.18 0.14 16.17
C ILE A 431 -29.00 -0.59 15.09
N ASN A 432 -30.25 -0.19 14.87
CA ASN A 432 -31.10 -0.73 13.81
C ASN A 432 -31.20 0.25 12.63
N ILE A 433 -30.43 0.01 11.56
CA ILE A 433 -30.33 0.91 10.40
C ILE A 433 -31.20 0.38 9.26
N SER A 434 -32.31 1.08 9.01
CA SER A 434 -33.23 0.78 7.91
C SER A 434 -32.93 1.64 6.69
N ILE A 435 -32.76 1.00 5.53
CA ILE A 435 -32.35 1.66 4.27
C ILE A 435 -33.50 1.59 3.26
N ASP A 436 -33.96 2.76 2.80
CA ASP A 436 -35.01 2.90 1.79
C ASP A 436 -34.53 3.71 0.56
N ALA A 437 -33.52 3.15 -0.12
CA ALA A 437 -32.87 3.72 -1.29
C ALA A 437 -33.12 2.86 -2.56
N PRO A 438 -34.28 2.95 -3.21
CA PRO A 438 -34.65 2.09 -4.35
C PRO A 438 -33.88 2.41 -5.65
N GLN A 439 -33.08 3.48 -5.69
CA GLN A 439 -32.22 3.84 -6.82
C GLN A 439 -30.73 3.58 -6.58
N LEU A 440 -30.38 2.92 -5.47
CA LEU A 440 -29.00 2.70 -5.06
C LEU A 440 -28.24 1.86 -6.10
N GLU A 441 -27.09 2.37 -6.54
CA GLU A 441 -26.20 1.78 -7.55
C GLU A 441 -24.85 1.35 -6.92
N TYR A 442 -24.41 2.04 -5.85
CA TYR A 442 -23.22 1.73 -5.07
C TYR A 442 -23.51 1.80 -3.56
N LEU A 443 -23.04 0.80 -2.81
CA LEU A 443 -23.04 0.78 -1.35
C LEU A 443 -21.64 0.46 -0.83
N ASN A 444 -21.14 1.26 0.11
CA ASN A 444 -20.02 0.91 0.97
C ASN A 444 -20.52 0.83 2.42
N LEU A 445 -20.17 -0.23 3.13
CA LEU A 445 -20.52 -0.41 4.54
C LEU A 445 -19.28 -0.91 5.29
N ARG A 446 -18.89 -0.22 6.35
CA ARG A 446 -17.85 -0.66 7.29
C ARG A 446 -18.44 -0.61 8.71
N ASP A 447 -18.82 -1.79 9.23
CA ASP A 447 -19.48 -1.95 10.54
C ASP A 447 -19.56 -3.44 10.90
N CYS A 448 -19.12 -3.81 12.11
CA CYS A 448 -19.18 -5.17 12.64
C CYS A 448 -20.27 -5.37 13.72
N THR A 449 -21.11 -4.37 13.96
CA THR A 449 -21.97 -4.25 15.16
C THR A 449 -23.47 -4.04 14.89
N SER A 450 -23.87 -3.24 13.89
CA SER A 450 -25.29 -2.83 13.73
C SER A 450 -26.14 -3.79 12.89
N PHE A 451 -27.45 -3.79 13.12
CA PHE A 451 -28.42 -4.51 12.31
C PHE A 451 -28.85 -3.66 11.10
N TYR A 452 -28.77 -4.23 9.90
CA TYR A 452 -29.15 -3.56 8.65
C TYR A 452 -30.32 -4.25 7.96
N ASP A 453 -31.31 -3.48 7.52
CA ASP A 453 -32.48 -3.98 6.78
C ASP A 453 -32.86 -3.08 5.59
N PHE A 454 -33.14 -3.70 4.44
CA PHE A 454 -33.67 -2.99 3.26
C PHE A 454 -35.20 -2.92 3.30
N VAL A 455 -35.75 -1.70 3.41
CA VAL A 455 -37.21 -1.44 3.39
C VAL A 455 -37.82 -1.85 2.04
N ARG A 456 -37.04 -1.71 0.96
CA ARG A 456 -37.35 -2.22 -0.39
C ARG A 456 -36.08 -2.81 -1.00
N SER A 457 -36.19 -3.97 -1.65
CA SER A 457 -35.04 -4.68 -2.24
C SER A 457 -34.27 -3.79 -3.25
N PRO A 458 -32.94 -3.66 -3.13
CA PRO A 458 -32.13 -2.72 -3.91
C PRO A 458 -31.85 -3.25 -5.33
N THR A 459 -32.90 -3.31 -6.16
CA THR A 459 -32.87 -3.94 -7.50
C THR A 459 -31.91 -3.31 -8.51
N ARG A 460 -31.34 -2.14 -8.21
CA ARG A 460 -30.36 -1.43 -9.05
C ARG A 460 -28.90 -1.55 -8.60
N LEU A 461 -28.64 -2.15 -7.44
CA LEU A 461 -27.30 -2.17 -6.84
C LEU A 461 -26.30 -2.88 -7.76
N VAL A 462 -25.21 -2.20 -8.13
CA VAL A 462 -24.25 -2.64 -9.15
C VAL A 462 -22.97 -3.18 -8.50
N ARG A 463 -22.39 -2.41 -7.57
CA ARG A 463 -21.26 -2.81 -6.71
C ARG A 463 -21.62 -2.59 -5.24
N THR A 464 -21.21 -3.53 -4.40
CA THR A 464 -21.17 -3.34 -2.95
C THR A 464 -19.78 -3.64 -2.43
N CYS A 465 -19.27 -2.80 -1.54
CA CYS A 465 -18.14 -3.08 -0.65
C CYS A 465 -18.69 -3.23 0.77
N ILE A 466 -18.34 -4.32 1.47
CA ILE A 466 -18.68 -4.54 2.88
C ILE A 466 -17.43 -4.93 3.63
N ASP A 467 -17.13 -4.20 4.70
CA ASP A 467 -16.01 -4.42 5.59
C ASP A 467 -16.55 -4.74 6.99
N LEU A 468 -16.48 -6.01 7.39
CA LEU A 468 -16.91 -6.46 8.72
C LEU A 468 -15.73 -6.64 9.68
N ILE A 469 -14.48 -6.36 9.27
CA ILE A 469 -13.31 -6.57 10.12
C ILE A 469 -13.36 -5.59 11.31
N LYS A 470 -13.20 -6.12 12.52
CA LYS A 470 -13.03 -5.32 13.74
C LYS A 470 -11.74 -4.51 13.71
N GLU A 471 -11.78 -3.29 14.23
CA GLU A 471 -10.54 -2.60 14.61
C GLU A 471 -10.01 -3.15 15.94
N GLU A 472 -8.88 -3.86 15.91
CA GLU A 472 -8.11 -4.17 17.11
C GLU A 472 -7.56 -2.88 17.75
N ARG A 473 -8.31 -2.31 18.69
CA ARG A 473 -7.82 -1.27 19.60
C ARG A 473 -7.47 -1.93 20.93
N TYR A 474 -6.24 -1.73 21.41
CA TYR A 474 -5.72 -2.36 22.63
C TYR A 474 -6.50 -1.95 23.88
N LEU A 475 -7.51 -2.74 24.26
CA LEU A 475 -8.10 -2.74 25.59
C LEU A 475 -7.37 -3.80 26.42
N GLU A 476 -6.80 -3.42 27.56
CA GLU A 476 -5.89 -4.27 28.34
C GLU A 476 -6.62 -5.30 29.25
N ASP A 477 -7.96 -5.26 29.30
CA ASP A 477 -8.80 -6.05 30.21
C ASP A 477 -9.55 -7.18 29.47
N GLU A 478 -9.11 -8.43 29.62
CA GLU A 478 -9.74 -9.62 28.99
C GLU A 478 -11.16 -9.96 29.51
N ASP A 479 -11.61 -9.35 30.61
CA ASP A 479 -12.91 -9.64 31.25
C ASP A 479 -14.12 -9.03 30.50
N ASP A 480 -13.91 -8.11 29.55
CA ASP A 480 -14.96 -7.36 28.84
C ASP A 480 -15.39 -8.02 27.50
N MET A 481 -15.39 -9.35 27.43
CA MET A 481 -15.53 -10.14 26.18
C MET A 481 -16.96 -10.38 25.67
N ASP A 482 -17.99 -9.75 26.25
CA ASP A 482 -19.41 -9.91 25.84
C ASP A 482 -19.76 -9.27 24.47
N TRP A 483 -18.78 -8.71 23.76
CA TRP A 483 -18.96 -7.92 22.54
C TRP A 483 -18.79 -8.73 21.23
N LEU A 484 -18.54 -10.03 21.31
CA LEU A 484 -18.36 -10.87 20.12
C LEU A 484 -19.64 -10.81 19.25
N PRO A 485 -19.54 -10.51 17.94
CA PRO A 485 -20.69 -10.44 17.04
C PRO A 485 -21.60 -11.67 17.17
N SER A 486 -22.79 -11.46 17.73
CA SER A 486 -23.63 -12.57 18.18
C SER A 486 -24.05 -13.48 17.02
N GLY A 487 -24.37 -14.75 17.33
CA GLY A 487 -24.93 -15.67 16.34
C GLY A 487 -26.26 -15.20 15.72
N ASP A 488 -26.88 -14.17 16.27
CA ASP A 488 -28.00 -13.45 15.65
C ASP A 488 -27.56 -12.22 14.83
N TYR A 489 -26.48 -11.51 15.17
CA TYR A 489 -25.85 -10.54 14.25
C TYR A 489 -25.46 -11.21 12.92
N LEU A 490 -24.73 -12.32 12.95
CA LEU A 490 -24.32 -13.05 11.74
C LEU A 490 -25.53 -13.54 10.93
N ARG A 491 -26.62 -13.92 11.61
CA ARG A 491 -27.90 -14.31 11.01
C ARG A 491 -28.65 -13.13 10.39
N HIS A 492 -28.47 -11.90 10.86
CA HIS A 492 -29.08 -10.72 10.26
C HIS A 492 -28.22 -10.16 9.11
N MET A 493 -26.91 -10.03 9.29
CA MET A 493 -25.99 -9.61 8.24
C MET A 493 -26.01 -10.55 7.01
N SER A 494 -26.09 -11.87 7.22
CA SER A 494 -26.28 -12.82 6.09
C SER A 494 -27.63 -12.68 5.37
N LYS A 495 -28.72 -12.29 6.05
CA LYS A 495 -30.00 -11.95 5.39
C LYS A 495 -29.88 -10.65 4.59
N PHE A 496 -29.29 -9.61 5.17
CA PHE A 496 -29.08 -8.30 4.55
C PHE A 496 -28.29 -8.44 3.25
N ILE A 497 -27.17 -9.17 3.30
CA ILE A 497 -26.34 -9.51 2.14
C ILE A 497 -27.11 -10.37 1.14
N GLY A 498 -27.90 -11.35 1.59
CA GLY A 498 -28.83 -12.09 0.74
C GLY A 498 -29.88 -11.23 0.03
N GLY A 499 -30.21 -10.05 0.57
CA GLY A 499 -31.07 -9.04 -0.06
C GLY A 499 -30.47 -8.39 -1.32
N MET A 500 -29.15 -8.45 -1.50
CA MET A 500 -28.40 -7.78 -2.58
C MET A 500 -28.17 -8.65 -3.83
N CYS A 501 -29.03 -9.65 -4.10
CA CYS A 501 -28.87 -10.59 -5.24
C CYS A 501 -28.78 -9.95 -6.65
N SER A 502 -28.98 -8.63 -6.77
CA SER A 502 -28.82 -7.81 -7.98
C SER A 502 -27.37 -7.53 -8.38
N VAL A 503 -26.40 -7.56 -7.45
CA VAL A 503 -25.04 -7.02 -7.69
C VAL A 503 -24.23 -7.76 -8.75
N SER A 504 -23.35 -7.00 -9.42
CA SER A 504 -22.44 -7.47 -10.47
C SER A 504 -20.99 -7.60 -9.99
N SER A 505 -20.63 -6.82 -8.97
CA SER A 505 -19.37 -6.83 -8.24
C SER A 505 -19.69 -6.82 -6.75
N LEU A 506 -19.07 -7.71 -5.99
CA LEU A 506 -19.12 -7.74 -4.53
C LEU A 506 -17.68 -7.75 -4.03
N ASP A 507 -17.44 -6.98 -2.99
CA ASP A 507 -16.21 -6.86 -2.23
C ASP A 507 -16.61 -7.05 -0.75
N LEU A 508 -16.03 -8.04 -0.08
CA LEU A 508 -16.45 -8.48 1.25
C LEU A 508 -15.24 -8.86 2.12
N LYS A 509 -15.01 -8.12 3.19
CA LYS A 509 -13.97 -8.42 4.19
C LYS A 509 -14.59 -8.99 5.46
N LEU A 510 -13.99 -10.06 5.97
CA LEU A 510 -14.45 -10.80 7.15
C LEU A 510 -13.24 -11.10 8.06
N ASP A 511 -13.48 -11.13 9.37
CA ASP A 511 -12.59 -11.70 10.39
C ASP A 511 -13.15 -13.03 10.95
N SER A 512 -12.48 -13.62 11.94
CA SER A 512 -12.87 -14.90 12.55
C SER A 512 -14.30 -14.90 13.12
N ASP A 513 -14.73 -13.76 13.64
CA ASP A 513 -15.95 -13.62 14.43
C ASP A 513 -17.11 -13.13 13.55
N THR A 514 -16.78 -12.47 12.43
CA THR A 514 -17.74 -11.97 11.43
C THR A 514 -17.95 -12.90 10.24
N ASN A 515 -17.41 -14.13 10.27
CA ASN A 515 -17.56 -15.14 9.20
C ASN A 515 -19.04 -15.56 8.93
N ILE A 516 -19.74 -14.75 8.14
CA ILE A 516 -21.15 -14.92 7.78
C ILE A 516 -21.44 -16.15 6.89
N PHE A 517 -20.45 -16.78 6.27
CA PHE A 517 -20.68 -17.87 5.30
C PHE A 517 -21.33 -19.11 5.94
N THR A 518 -20.98 -19.34 7.20
CA THR A 518 -21.61 -20.30 8.13
C THR A 518 -23.14 -20.14 8.22
N HIS A 519 -23.65 -18.92 8.02
CA HIS A 519 -25.07 -18.57 8.04
C HIS A 519 -25.67 -18.32 6.65
N LEU A 520 -24.90 -17.78 5.69
CA LEU A 520 -25.32 -17.49 4.31
C LEU A 520 -25.79 -18.75 3.56
N SER A 521 -25.17 -19.88 3.85
CA SER A 521 -25.55 -21.21 3.34
C SER A 521 -26.58 -21.93 4.22
N SER A 522 -26.75 -21.51 5.47
CA SER A 522 -27.53 -22.20 6.52
C SER A 522 -28.87 -21.50 6.83
N VAL A 523 -29.65 -21.24 5.77
CA VAL A 523 -30.92 -20.49 5.86
C VAL A 523 -32.10 -21.43 6.12
N GLY A 524 -32.47 -21.58 7.40
CA GLY A 524 -33.62 -22.36 7.88
C GLY A 524 -35.02 -21.94 7.40
N ASN A 525 -35.11 -21.00 6.45
CA ASN A 525 -36.33 -20.59 5.76
C ASN A 525 -36.43 -21.12 4.31
N GLY A 526 -35.50 -21.96 3.85
CA GLY A 526 -35.63 -22.73 2.61
C GLY A 526 -35.29 -22.00 1.30
N PHE A 527 -34.73 -20.79 1.36
CA PHE A 527 -34.23 -20.06 0.19
C PHE A 527 -32.77 -19.64 0.40
N LEU A 528 -31.87 -20.19 -0.42
CA LEU A 528 -30.51 -19.68 -0.59
C LEU A 528 -30.54 -18.38 -1.41
N PRO A 529 -29.71 -17.38 -1.08
CA PRO A 529 -29.52 -16.21 -1.94
C PRO A 529 -28.79 -16.61 -3.23
N VAL A 530 -29.18 -16.03 -4.37
CA VAL A 530 -28.62 -16.39 -5.68
C VAL A 530 -28.26 -15.14 -6.48
N PHE A 531 -26.98 -14.77 -6.43
CA PHE A 531 -26.41 -13.61 -7.09
C PHE A 531 -26.15 -13.92 -8.56
N ARG A 532 -27.19 -13.79 -9.40
CA ARG A 532 -27.13 -14.18 -10.82
C ARG A 532 -26.26 -13.26 -11.69
N ASN A 533 -26.05 -12.03 -11.25
CA ASN A 533 -25.32 -11.01 -12.01
C ASN A 533 -23.82 -10.96 -11.64
N LEU A 534 -23.43 -11.54 -10.50
CA LEU A 534 -22.07 -11.50 -9.98
C LEU A 534 -21.12 -12.31 -10.88
N THR A 535 -20.17 -11.63 -11.53
CA THR A 535 -19.11 -12.28 -12.32
C THR A 535 -17.73 -12.18 -11.70
N ASN A 536 -17.56 -11.21 -10.80
CA ASN A 536 -16.33 -10.86 -10.11
C ASN A 536 -16.63 -10.73 -8.61
N PHE A 537 -15.95 -11.52 -7.79
CA PHE A 537 -16.05 -11.48 -6.34
C PHE A 537 -14.66 -11.23 -5.76
N GLU A 538 -14.54 -10.17 -4.97
CA GLU A 538 -13.35 -9.70 -4.28
C GLU A 538 -13.58 -9.91 -2.76
N MET A 539 -12.56 -10.32 -2.02
CA MET A 539 -12.72 -10.71 -0.62
C MET A 539 -11.42 -10.60 0.18
N THR A 540 -11.52 -10.13 1.43
CA THR A 540 -10.48 -10.32 2.45
C THR A 540 -10.95 -11.32 3.51
N LEU A 541 -10.06 -12.22 3.93
CA LEU A 541 -10.21 -13.11 5.08
C LEU A 541 -9.09 -12.79 6.08
N ASP A 542 -9.40 -12.05 7.14
CA ASP A 542 -8.43 -11.64 8.15
C ASP A 542 -8.44 -12.61 9.35
N GLY A 543 -7.29 -13.20 9.70
CA GLY A 543 -7.16 -14.13 10.82
C GLY A 543 -7.93 -15.47 10.74
N ILE A 544 -8.83 -15.67 9.76
CA ILE A 544 -9.68 -16.89 9.65
C ILE A 544 -8.93 -18.13 9.13
N GLY A 545 -7.81 -17.91 8.42
CA GLY A 545 -7.02 -18.99 7.81
C GLY A 545 -7.83 -19.86 6.83
N LEU A 546 -7.50 -21.16 6.79
CA LEU A 546 -8.05 -22.09 5.80
C LEU A 546 -9.51 -22.53 6.09
N ASN A 547 -10.02 -22.26 7.29
CA ASN A 547 -11.45 -22.47 7.59
C ASN A 547 -12.34 -21.44 6.84
N GLY A 548 -11.92 -20.17 6.74
CA GLY A 548 -12.64 -19.17 5.93
C GLY A 548 -12.77 -19.58 4.46
N TRP A 549 -11.72 -20.20 3.90
CA TRP A 549 -11.73 -20.78 2.55
C TRP A 549 -12.75 -21.89 2.35
N LYS A 550 -12.89 -22.77 3.35
CA LYS A 550 -13.84 -23.88 3.32
C LYS A 550 -15.29 -23.38 3.33
N ASP A 551 -15.61 -22.40 4.17
CA ASP A 551 -16.95 -21.82 4.25
C ASP A 551 -17.29 -20.96 3.03
N LEU A 552 -16.30 -20.25 2.48
CA LEU A 552 -16.37 -19.58 1.16
C LEU A 552 -16.72 -20.60 0.07
N ILE A 553 -15.98 -21.71 -0.04
CA ILE A 553 -16.22 -22.75 -1.06
C ILE A 553 -17.63 -23.35 -0.92
N LEU A 554 -18.08 -23.67 0.30
CA LEU A 554 -19.46 -24.12 0.54
C LEU A 554 -20.51 -23.06 0.18
N SER A 555 -20.15 -21.77 0.23
CA SER A 555 -21.03 -20.65 -0.14
C SER A 555 -21.00 -20.29 -1.63
N LEU A 556 -20.04 -20.79 -2.42
CA LEU A 556 -19.95 -20.50 -3.87
C LEU A 556 -21.20 -20.93 -4.67
N GLN A 557 -22.03 -21.84 -4.13
CA GLN A 557 -23.34 -22.19 -4.69
C GLN A 557 -24.28 -20.98 -4.85
N CYS A 558 -24.10 -19.93 -4.04
CA CYS A 558 -24.85 -18.66 -4.13
C CYS A 558 -24.43 -17.80 -5.34
N PHE A 559 -23.28 -18.09 -5.97
CA PHE A 559 -22.66 -17.28 -7.03
C PHE A 559 -22.55 -18.06 -8.37
N PRO A 560 -23.67 -18.50 -8.98
CA PRO A 560 -23.66 -19.50 -10.07
C PRO A 560 -23.04 -19.03 -11.40
N ASN A 561 -22.81 -17.72 -11.58
CA ASN A 561 -22.23 -17.13 -12.79
C ASN A 561 -20.82 -16.53 -12.57
N LEU A 562 -20.23 -16.78 -11.40
CA LEU A 562 -18.90 -16.30 -11.02
C LEU A 562 -17.82 -16.83 -11.97
N LYS A 563 -16.89 -15.95 -12.38
CA LYS A 563 -15.80 -16.25 -13.33
C LYS A 563 -14.44 -15.85 -12.78
N HIS A 564 -14.41 -14.82 -11.96
CA HIS A 564 -13.21 -14.21 -11.39
C HIS A 564 -13.41 -14.13 -9.88
N LEU A 565 -12.58 -14.86 -9.13
CA LEU A 565 -12.55 -14.83 -7.68
C LEU A 565 -11.20 -14.29 -7.24
N GLU A 566 -11.19 -13.26 -6.41
CA GLU A 566 -10.00 -12.75 -5.73
C GLU A 566 -10.20 -12.84 -4.22
N VAL A 567 -9.23 -13.47 -3.54
CA VAL A 567 -9.22 -13.65 -2.09
C VAL A 567 -7.86 -13.23 -1.54
N ASN A 568 -7.87 -12.25 -0.64
CA ASN A 568 -6.74 -11.77 0.11
C ASN A 568 -6.80 -12.38 1.53
N MET A 569 -5.70 -12.97 2.01
CA MET A 569 -5.60 -13.45 3.40
C MET A 569 -4.70 -12.52 4.20
N GLU A 570 -5.26 -11.95 5.25
CA GLU A 570 -4.60 -10.98 6.13
C GLU A 570 -4.55 -11.52 7.58
N GLY A 571 -3.86 -10.81 8.47
CA GLY A 571 -3.64 -11.26 9.86
C GLY A 571 -2.66 -12.43 9.99
N ASP A 572 -2.44 -12.93 11.21
CA ASP A 572 -1.81 -14.23 11.46
C ASP A 572 -2.87 -15.18 12.05
N PRO A 573 -3.43 -16.12 11.29
CA PRO A 573 -4.45 -17.04 11.80
C PRO A 573 -3.89 -17.97 12.89
N PRO A 574 -4.62 -18.19 14.01
CA PRO A 574 -4.32 -19.21 14.99
C PRO A 574 -3.96 -20.57 14.36
N MET A 575 -2.93 -21.24 14.90
CA MET A 575 -2.30 -22.40 14.25
C MET A 575 -3.26 -23.57 13.97
N ASP A 576 -4.37 -23.69 14.70
CA ASP A 576 -5.40 -24.69 14.47
C ASP A 576 -6.27 -24.38 13.24
N LEU A 577 -6.50 -23.10 12.90
CA LEU A 577 -7.26 -22.68 11.72
C LEU A 577 -6.52 -22.90 10.38
N ASN A 578 -5.23 -23.24 10.44
CA ASN A 578 -4.37 -23.51 9.28
C ASN A 578 -4.43 -24.97 8.77
N HIS A 579 -5.39 -25.77 9.26
CA HIS A 579 -5.59 -27.15 8.79
C HIS A 579 -6.66 -27.22 7.69
N TRP A 580 -6.27 -27.60 6.48
CA TRP A 580 -7.21 -27.77 5.38
C TRP A 580 -8.07 -29.03 5.59
N SER A 581 -9.39 -28.88 5.42
CA SER A 581 -10.33 -30.00 5.41
C SER A 581 -11.27 -29.91 4.21
N GLU A 582 -11.28 -30.95 3.38
CA GLU A 582 -11.98 -30.97 2.10
C GLU A 582 -13.51 -30.75 2.26
N PRO A 583 -14.11 -29.78 1.54
CA PRO A 583 -15.56 -29.60 1.51
C PRO A 583 -16.28 -30.83 0.96
N GLY A 584 -17.33 -31.28 1.65
CA GLY A 584 -18.11 -32.47 1.27
C GLY A 584 -18.95 -32.32 -0.02
N SER A 585 -18.88 -31.18 -0.70
CA SER A 585 -19.50 -30.89 -1.99
C SER A 585 -18.57 -30.01 -2.84
N VAL A 586 -18.73 -30.06 -4.16
CA VAL A 586 -17.97 -29.22 -5.11
C VAL A 586 -18.97 -28.30 -5.83
N PRO A 587 -18.79 -26.96 -5.79
CA PRO A 587 -19.73 -26.02 -6.44
C PRO A 587 -19.70 -26.07 -7.97
N ASP A 588 -20.87 -26.08 -8.61
CA ASP A 588 -21.01 -26.12 -10.08
C ASP A 588 -20.30 -24.94 -10.79
N CYS A 589 -20.24 -23.77 -10.16
CA CYS A 589 -19.54 -22.59 -10.68
C CYS A 589 -18.02 -22.76 -10.69
N LEU A 590 -17.44 -23.35 -9.63
CA LEU A 590 -16.01 -23.69 -9.55
C LEU A 590 -15.63 -24.66 -10.66
N VAL A 591 -16.47 -25.68 -10.91
CA VAL A 591 -16.23 -26.69 -11.96
C VAL A 591 -16.39 -26.09 -13.36
N SER A 592 -17.46 -25.33 -13.62
CA SER A 592 -17.96 -25.06 -14.99
C SER A 592 -17.97 -23.60 -15.45
N LYS A 593 -17.60 -22.64 -14.58
CA LYS A 593 -17.62 -21.19 -14.88
C LYS A 593 -16.34 -20.44 -14.54
N MET A 594 -15.64 -20.86 -13.48
CA MET A 594 -14.47 -20.16 -12.94
C MET A 594 -13.33 -20.13 -13.96
N LYS A 595 -12.89 -18.92 -14.33
CA LYS A 595 -11.85 -18.66 -15.33
C LYS A 595 -10.54 -18.22 -14.70
N THR A 596 -10.59 -17.36 -13.68
CA THR A 596 -9.41 -16.92 -12.95
C THR A 596 -9.69 -17.01 -11.45
N ILE A 597 -8.70 -17.46 -10.70
CA ILE A 597 -8.68 -17.37 -9.23
C ILE A 597 -7.38 -16.65 -8.86
N GLN A 598 -7.48 -15.61 -8.04
CA GLN A 598 -6.35 -14.90 -7.46
C GLN A 598 -6.39 -15.10 -5.95
N ILE A 599 -5.28 -15.54 -5.38
CA ILE A 599 -5.12 -15.78 -3.94
C ILE A 599 -3.88 -15.03 -3.47
N ARG A 600 -4.02 -14.18 -2.46
CA ARG A 600 -2.89 -13.49 -1.82
C ARG A 600 -2.78 -13.86 -0.35
N GLY A 601 -1.59 -13.69 0.22
CA GLY A 601 -1.35 -13.90 1.66
C GLY A 601 -1.21 -15.36 2.10
N LEU A 602 -1.03 -16.31 1.18
CA LEU A 602 -0.75 -17.71 1.54
C LEU A 602 0.56 -17.82 2.34
N ILE A 603 0.58 -18.67 3.37
CA ILE A 603 1.74 -18.81 4.27
C ILE A 603 2.84 -19.70 3.66
N GLY A 604 2.48 -20.58 2.71
CA GLY A 604 3.39 -21.47 2.00
C GLY A 604 3.51 -22.87 2.60
N ILE A 605 2.47 -23.33 3.32
CA ILE A 605 2.47 -24.61 4.06
C ILE A 605 1.89 -25.78 3.24
N ASP A 606 2.09 -27.02 3.71
CA ASP A 606 1.58 -28.21 3.03
C ASP A 606 0.04 -28.25 2.96
N ASP A 607 -0.68 -27.56 3.87
CA ASP A 607 -2.14 -27.43 3.83
C ASP A 607 -2.64 -26.45 2.75
N ASP A 608 -1.87 -25.40 2.44
CA ASP A 608 -2.12 -24.54 1.27
C ASP A 608 -2.06 -25.37 -0.01
N LEU A 609 -1.06 -26.27 -0.12
CA LEU A 609 -0.96 -27.18 -1.26
C LEU A 609 -2.15 -28.14 -1.36
N LYS A 610 -2.82 -28.50 -0.25
CA LYS A 610 -4.06 -29.32 -0.28
C LYS A 610 -5.27 -28.51 -0.76
N LEU A 611 -5.43 -27.26 -0.32
CA LEU A 611 -6.43 -26.32 -0.85
C LEU A 611 -6.25 -26.13 -2.37
N LEU A 612 -5.03 -25.82 -2.79
CA LEU A 612 -4.68 -25.61 -4.21
C LEU A 612 -4.88 -26.89 -5.03
N ALA A 613 -4.53 -28.06 -4.49
CA ALA A 613 -4.79 -29.35 -5.13
C ALA A 613 -6.30 -29.61 -5.30
N TYR A 614 -7.13 -29.28 -4.31
CA TYR A 614 -8.59 -29.40 -4.42
C TYR A 614 -9.16 -28.48 -5.50
N ILE A 615 -8.70 -27.23 -5.58
CA ILE A 615 -9.13 -26.26 -6.61
C ILE A 615 -8.74 -26.78 -8.01
N LEU A 616 -7.46 -27.10 -8.24
CA LEU A 616 -6.94 -27.57 -9.53
C LEU A 616 -7.55 -28.92 -9.95
N SER A 617 -7.86 -29.79 -8.98
CA SER A 617 -8.53 -31.06 -9.20
C SER A 617 -10.02 -30.93 -9.47
N ASN A 618 -10.62 -29.73 -9.40
CA ASN A 618 -12.06 -29.53 -9.62
C ASN A 618 -12.42 -28.50 -10.69
N ALA A 619 -11.65 -27.42 -10.86
CA ALA A 619 -11.94 -26.40 -11.85
C ALA A 619 -11.55 -26.86 -13.28
N VAL A 620 -12.55 -27.17 -14.11
CA VAL A 620 -12.34 -27.74 -15.46
C VAL A 620 -12.06 -26.66 -16.51
N VAL A 621 -12.55 -25.44 -16.30
CA VAL A 621 -12.47 -24.30 -17.25
C VAL A 621 -11.58 -23.15 -16.77
N LEU A 622 -10.73 -23.41 -15.78
CA LEU A 622 -9.78 -22.44 -15.22
C LEU A 622 -8.68 -22.15 -16.25
N ASN A 623 -8.44 -20.87 -16.54
CA ASN A 623 -7.37 -20.42 -17.41
C ASN A 623 -6.13 -20.01 -16.62
N GLU A 624 -6.33 -19.42 -15.44
CA GLU A 624 -5.27 -18.76 -14.69
C GLU A 624 -5.50 -18.91 -13.18
N LEU A 625 -4.44 -19.26 -12.46
CA LEU A 625 -4.39 -19.32 -11.00
C LEU A 625 -3.22 -18.46 -10.52
N CYS A 626 -3.49 -17.24 -10.07
CA CYS A 626 -2.49 -16.32 -9.55
C CYS A 626 -2.37 -16.49 -8.04
N LEU A 627 -1.16 -16.76 -7.55
CA LEU A 627 -0.85 -16.97 -6.13
C LEU A 627 0.22 -15.98 -5.68
N ASP A 628 -0.02 -15.28 -4.58
CA ASP A 628 0.95 -14.44 -3.88
C ASP A 628 1.17 -14.99 -2.46
N VAL A 629 2.41 -15.38 -2.17
CA VAL A 629 2.76 -16.27 -1.05
C VAL A 629 3.75 -15.58 -0.09
N CYS A 630 3.22 -15.14 1.04
CA CYS A 630 3.92 -14.37 2.07
C CYS A 630 4.54 -15.30 3.13
N MET A 631 5.57 -16.06 2.74
CA MET A 631 6.34 -16.87 3.70
C MET A 631 7.04 -15.97 4.74
N ARG A 632 6.54 -15.98 5.99
CA ARG A 632 7.03 -15.16 7.11
C ARG A 632 8.33 -15.71 7.73
N ASP A 633 9.37 -15.85 6.92
CA ASP A 633 10.69 -16.31 7.35
C ASP A 633 11.79 -15.42 6.77
N ASP A 634 12.51 -14.71 7.65
CA ASP A 634 13.67 -13.89 7.28
C ASP A 634 14.99 -14.70 7.21
N SER A 635 14.93 -16.04 7.24
CA SER A 635 16.10 -16.88 7.00
C SER A 635 16.62 -16.79 5.56
N ASN A 636 17.93 -16.98 5.39
CA ASN A 636 18.58 -17.04 4.07
C ASN A 636 18.07 -18.22 3.19
N ASP A 637 17.31 -19.16 3.75
CA ASP A 637 16.73 -20.31 3.03
C ASP A 637 15.35 -19.99 2.41
N LEU A 638 14.82 -18.76 2.55
CA LEU A 638 13.53 -18.34 1.98
C LEU A 638 13.39 -18.67 0.48
N LEU A 639 14.40 -18.36 -0.34
CA LEU A 639 14.46 -18.73 -1.77
C LEU A 639 14.34 -20.24 -2.01
N TRP A 640 14.88 -21.07 -1.11
CA TRP A 640 14.77 -22.52 -1.21
C TRP A 640 13.37 -23.02 -0.80
N LYS A 641 12.73 -22.35 0.18
CA LYS A 641 11.34 -22.63 0.59
C LYS A 641 10.35 -22.26 -0.51
N GLU A 642 10.44 -21.05 -1.07
CA GLU A 642 9.66 -20.61 -2.24
C GLU A 642 9.83 -21.59 -3.41
N ARG A 643 11.07 -21.97 -3.75
CA ARG A 643 11.35 -22.98 -4.79
C ARG A 643 10.72 -24.34 -4.48
N LYS A 644 10.85 -24.84 -3.25
CA LYS A 644 10.27 -26.15 -2.85
C LYS A 644 8.75 -26.13 -3.02
N PHE A 645 8.10 -25.07 -2.55
CA PHE A 645 6.66 -24.87 -2.71
C PHE A 645 6.25 -24.82 -4.19
N CYS A 646 6.93 -24.02 -5.02
CA CYS A 646 6.72 -23.97 -6.47
C CYS A 646 6.85 -25.34 -7.14
N MET A 647 7.89 -26.11 -6.81
CA MET A 647 8.12 -27.43 -7.41
C MET A 647 7.06 -28.47 -6.98
N SER A 648 6.48 -28.35 -5.79
CA SER A 648 5.31 -29.15 -5.38
C SER A 648 4.04 -28.69 -6.11
N LEU A 649 3.78 -27.38 -6.10
CA LEU A 649 2.61 -26.72 -6.71
C LEU A 649 2.46 -27.06 -8.20
N PHE A 650 3.52 -26.89 -9.00
CA PHE A 650 3.42 -27.10 -10.45
C PHE A 650 3.28 -28.59 -10.84
N LYS A 651 3.66 -29.51 -9.95
CA LYS A 651 3.44 -30.95 -10.07
C LYS A 651 2.04 -31.41 -9.64
N LEU A 652 1.19 -30.53 -9.10
CA LEU A 652 -0.20 -30.88 -8.75
C LEU A 652 -1.03 -31.21 -10.01
N PRO A 653 -1.95 -32.21 -9.92
CA PRO A 653 -2.83 -32.56 -11.02
C PRO A 653 -3.85 -31.45 -11.29
N ARG A 654 -4.16 -31.21 -12.57
CA ARG A 654 -5.08 -30.16 -13.03
C ARG A 654 -6.15 -30.78 -13.93
N LYS A 655 -7.44 -30.46 -13.72
CA LYS A 655 -8.51 -30.84 -14.65
C LYS A 655 -8.54 -29.97 -15.91
N SER A 656 -8.24 -28.68 -15.77
CA SER A 656 -8.02 -27.80 -16.92
C SER A 656 -6.62 -27.99 -17.51
N SER A 657 -6.56 -28.30 -18.80
CA SER A 657 -5.30 -28.35 -19.57
C SER A 657 -4.83 -26.98 -20.06
N THR A 658 -5.65 -25.93 -19.90
CA THR A 658 -5.33 -24.54 -20.25
C THR A 658 -5.02 -23.68 -19.02
N CYS A 659 -4.96 -24.26 -17.83
CA CYS A 659 -4.65 -23.54 -16.60
C CYS A 659 -3.15 -23.28 -16.45
N GLU A 660 -2.74 -22.04 -16.71
CA GLU A 660 -1.50 -21.51 -16.20
C GLU A 660 -1.63 -21.23 -14.70
N ILE A 661 -0.60 -21.57 -13.92
CA ILE A 661 -0.46 -21.18 -12.52
C ILE A 661 0.68 -20.17 -12.48
N VAL A 662 0.45 -19.00 -11.90
CA VAL A 662 1.44 -17.94 -11.68
C VAL A 662 1.72 -17.85 -10.19
N PHE A 663 2.99 -17.86 -9.81
CA PHE A 663 3.46 -17.71 -8.44
C PHE A 663 4.22 -16.40 -8.27
N SER A 664 3.86 -15.67 -7.22
CA SER A 664 4.59 -14.56 -6.64
C SER A 664 4.99 -14.94 -5.21
N GLY A 665 6.25 -14.67 -4.89
CA GLY A 665 6.81 -14.76 -3.55
C GLY A 665 7.74 -13.58 -3.32
N ARG A 666 8.13 -13.37 -2.06
CA ARG A 666 8.97 -12.24 -1.62
C ARG A 666 10.33 -12.20 -2.34
N SER A 667 10.83 -13.35 -2.80
CA SER A 667 12.15 -13.50 -3.41
C SER A 667 12.10 -13.79 -4.91
N ALA A 668 11.03 -14.41 -5.43
CA ALA A 668 10.91 -14.73 -6.85
C ALA A 668 9.46 -14.80 -7.38
N THR A 669 9.29 -14.43 -8.65
CA THR A 669 8.10 -14.73 -9.46
C THR A 669 8.40 -15.80 -10.52
N THR A 670 7.42 -16.67 -10.79
CA THR A 670 7.54 -17.74 -11.79
C THR A 670 6.16 -18.23 -12.24
N SER A 671 6.10 -19.05 -13.29
CA SER A 671 4.86 -19.63 -13.80
C SER A 671 5.03 -21.10 -14.11
N SER A 672 3.91 -21.82 -14.18
CA SER A 672 3.92 -23.24 -14.55
C SER A 672 4.29 -23.51 -16.00
N SER A 673 4.27 -22.48 -16.87
CA SER A 673 4.81 -22.55 -18.24
C SER A 673 6.34 -22.42 -18.27
N ALA A 674 6.94 -21.90 -17.20
CA ALA A 674 8.38 -21.74 -17.01
C ALA A 674 9.02 -22.95 -16.27
N PHE A 675 8.29 -24.07 -16.15
CA PHE A 675 8.72 -25.30 -15.48
C PHE A 675 8.82 -26.47 -16.48
N GLU A 676 10.06 -26.80 -16.90
CA GLU A 676 10.38 -27.85 -17.88
C GLU A 676 11.50 -28.75 -17.34
N ASP A 677 11.44 -30.07 -17.59
CA ASP A 677 12.45 -31.07 -17.20
C ASP A 677 12.95 -31.00 -15.73
N GLU A 678 12.05 -30.67 -14.81
CA GLU A 678 12.28 -30.37 -13.38
C GLU A 678 13.10 -29.09 -13.07
N TYR A 679 13.46 -28.30 -14.09
CA TYR A 679 14.03 -26.97 -13.91
C TYR A 679 12.91 -25.94 -13.82
N LEU A 680 13.12 -24.95 -12.96
CA LEU A 680 12.21 -23.84 -12.76
C LEU A 680 12.89 -22.55 -13.19
N THR A 681 12.33 -21.86 -14.18
CA THR A 681 12.78 -20.51 -14.57
C THR A 681 11.97 -19.47 -13.79
N CYS A 682 12.65 -18.62 -13.05
CA CYS A 682 12.04 -17.54 -12.27
C CYS A 682 12.70 -16.18 -12.55
N GLN A 683 11.96 -15.11 -12.31
CA GLN A 683 12.51 -13.78 -12.10
C GLN A 683 12.78 -13.64 -10.60
N MET A 684 13.98 -13.20 -10.21
CA MET A 684 14.35 -13.04 -8.80
C MET A 684 14.37 -11.56 -8.43
N TYR A 685 13.81 -11.24 -7.27
CA TYR A 685 13.94 -9.94 -6.65
C TYR A 685 15.21 -9.91 -5.81
N LEU A 686 16.12 -8.99 -6.12
CA LEU A 686 17.26 -8.70 -5.26
C LEU A 686 16.79 -7.69 -4.20
N ALA A 687 16.79 -8.10 -2.93
CA ALA A 687 16.61 -7.17 -1.81
C ALA A 687 17.81 -6.18 -1.72
N ASP A 688 17.53 -4.96 -1.24
CA ASP A 688 18.45 -3.80 -1.28
C ASP A 688 19.66 -3.84 -0.31
#